data_AF-A0A1Y2CYV5-F1
#
_entry.id   AF-A0A1Y2CYV5-F1
#
_cell.length_a   1.000
_cell.length_b   1.000
_cell.length_c   1.000
_cell.angle_alpha   90.00
_cell.angle_beta   90.00
_cell.angle_gamma   90.00
#
_symmetry.space_group_name_H-M   'P 1'
#
loop_
_entity.id
_entity.type
_entity.pdbx_description
1 polymer ?
#
loop_
_entity_poly.entity_id
_entity_poly.type
_entity_poly.pdbx_seq_one_letter_code
_entity_poly.pdbx_strand_id
1 'polypeptide(L)'
;MLKDHEASPAGETISETISSDQAKLKLDIHKPVAIIDDSVDDDEFKEGGTDGVAIIIASFIHHFFCIGLSYTFGVYSLHYKEMNLDNTANIQFIGAVGTASVVATGFLSGKLAERFGVKIMLCVSTILMSSALVLASFCTQTWQYALTQGFLFGVGGSIGYFPSLSAIGQWWNKKRSVATGIAASGAGIGGLMMSLVTQKLLSTIGLQWTLRTNAIILATCMIATLPLVKQRIPTRGVPTDWTILRNRRFLLLLGTVFFAMFPNFIPSYFLPSFARDVANLSASEGALLVALYNGSSAFGRILVGFLADFLVGRINSFILCTFLSAMSMLVLWPFATTFPLLIFFAMFNGMVSGGYFVLIPVIVGQLFGVAQMASLVGMSMNLSFIGYLAGPPIAGALRESVGFTGKRTLLFLLLLPCFLLAHIRWHWDFDLKLGNLFHILTNRQGHRGSHEIKYPRTHFDGTLANSIPNYILRTFKTANREEIKESARNGSDAARSRFNWFQTWSGHNPNHVQILLDDNDLERFVKGTFSPYIVDAYFRLPRIVQRADFARYLMLYEFGGVYTDMDTECFTPIDKWTFQFNASSVSAIIGIEIFGVSDDGLDQFTQWTMAFAPKHPFLEQFLVNLSTKIYETSDDSLKSVDAVVGLTGPMFWSVEWWKFMKSRKIDVSNLQSLHRSYKLVGDVLVLGRIYFRDPAVFSVHHYAGDLKNGWKKQKEPDAPVQASISKSSMVQGVKEVASQNVTIPFRIMRPVGTNSRKELASQFPEHISAFRSWDILNPMHLQLLFSDDDLNRFVKGGFSREIQETYFSLSAIQRRDFGRYLMAYKFGGVVVKNVSLTCSSPIEVSPGMDLILFQDGDKFLDTVFAVSPKHPFSLALIRAFVGNEGKGGIEADFNQIAALEVGKDNVVVIRKEFTVFNILEEH
;
A
#
# COMPACT_ATOMS: atom_id res chain seq x y z
N MET A 1 -3.55 -11.89 -81.38
CA MET A 1 -4.97 -12.13 -81.72
C MET A 1 -5.62 -12.84 -80.55
N LEU A 2 -6.54 -12.14 -79.89
CA LEU A 2 -7.75 -12.62 -79.19
C LEU A 2 -7.90 -14.12 -78.85
N LYS A 3 -8.04 -14.42 -77.54
CA LYS A 3 -9.26 -14.89 -76.82
C LYS A 3 -8.98 -15.96 -75.74
N ASP A 4 -9.47 -15.66 -74.53
CA ASP A 4 -10.35 -16.44 -73.62
C ASP A 4 -10.04 -17.93 -73.36
N HIS A 5 -10.24 -18.54 -72.20
CA HIS A 5 -10.46 -18.22 -70.77
C HIS A 5 -10.68 -19.62 -70.15
N GLU A 6 -10.04 -19.99 -69.02
CA GLU A 6 -10.65 -20.79 -67.93
C GLU A 6 -9.67 -20.93 -66.75
N ALA A 7 -10.14 -20.60 -65.54
CA ALA A 7 -9.43 -20.53 -64.26
C ALA A 7 -9.33 -21.93 -63.60
N SER A 8 -8.45 -22.28 -62.64
CA SER A 8 -7.78 -21.58 -61.53
C SER A 8 -6.59 -22.47 -61.00
N PRO A 9 -5.54 -21.92 -60.34
CA PRO A 9 -4.23 -22.57 -60.09
C PRO A 9 -4.13 -23.26 -58.71
N ALA A 10 -3.33 -24.33 -58.53
CA ALA A 10 -1.88 -24.38 -58.24
C ALA A 10 -1.48 -23.63 -56.93
N GLY A 11 -0.73 -24.20 -55.98
CA GLY A 11 0.35 -25.16 -56.16
C GLY A 11 1.68 -24.41 -56.29
N GLU A 12 2.27 -24.10 -55.14
CA GLU A 12 3.70 -23.85 -54.86
C GLU A 12 4.56 -22.84 -55.64
N THR A 13 5.36 -22.14 -54.81
CA THR A 13 6.70 -21.56 -55.06
C THR A 13 6.84 -20.33 -55.97
N ILE A 14 6.91 -19.16 -55.33
CA ILE A 14 7.84 -18.08 -55.73
C ILE A 14 8.49 -17.50 -54.46
N SER A 15 9.74 -17.89 -54.24
CA SER A 15 10.75 -17.11 -53.52
C SER A 15 11.06 -15.82 -54.28
N GLU A 16 11.44 -14.76 -53.55
CA GLU A 16 12.02 -13.50 -54.05
C GLU A 16 11.07 -12.44 -54.61
N THR A 17 10.13 -11.89 -53.80
CA THR A 17 9.76 -10.45 -53.88
C THR A 17 9.04 -9.88 -52.65
N ILE A 18 9.49 -10.18 -51.42
CA ILE A 18 8.96 -9.51 -50.19
C ILE A 18 10.10 -9.09 -49.25
N SER A 19 11.19 -8.53 -49.77
CA SER A 19 12.37 -8.14 -48.96
C SER A 19 12.76 -6.66 -49.01
N SER A 20 11.86 -5.73 -49.36
CA SER A 20 12.20 -4.30 -49.28
C SER A 20 11.14 -3.38 -48.68
N ASP A 21 9.85 -3.76 -48.65
CA ASP A 21 8.80 -2.89 -48.08
C ASP A 21 8.31 -3.31 -46.68
N GLN A 22 8.55 -4.55 -46.24
CA GLN A 22 8.35 -4.95 -44.84
C GLN A 22 9.54 -4.54 -43.92
N ALA A 23 10.67 -4.14 -44.49
CA ALA A 23 11.84 -3.66 -43.75
C ALA A 23 11.74 -2.16 -43.39
N LYS A 24 10.89 -1.38 -44.07
CA LYS A 24 10.61 0.03 -43.72
C LYS A 24 9.40 0.23 -42.81
N LEU A 25 8.58 -0.82 -42.60
CA LEU A 25 7.49 -0.81 -41.60
C LEU A 25 7.86 -1.50 -40.27
N LYS A 26 9.15 -1.81 -40.06
CA LYS A 26 9.70 -2.42 -38.83
C LYS A 26 10.58 -1.47 -38.01
N LEU A 27 10.52 -0.15 -38.25
CA LEU A 27 11.37 0.82 -37.57
C LEU A 27 10.65 1.99 -36.90
N ASP A 28 9.42 1.80 -36.39
CA ASP A 28 8.76 2.83 -35.56
C ASP A 28 7.81 2.29 -34.45
N ILE A 29 8.00 1.03 -34.00
CA ILE A 29 7.29 0.47 -32.81
C ILE A 29 8.23 0.40 -31.59
N HIS A 30 9.34 1.12 -31.63
CA HIS A 30 10.28 1.31 -30.52
C HIS A 30 10.48 2.80 -30.24
N LYS A 31 9.38 3.46 -29.85
CA LYS A 31 9.49 4.43 -28.76
C LYS A 31 8.62 3.92 -27.63
N PRO A 32 9.20 3.43 -26.53
CA PRO A 32 8.43 3.28 -25.32
C PRO A 32 7.74 4.63 -25.08
N VAL A 33 6.44 4.63 -24.76
CA VAL A 33 5.94 5.71 -23.92
C VAL A 33 6.90 5.70 -22.75
N ALA A 34 7.66 6.78 -22.59
CA ALA A 34 8.61 6.90 -21.51
C ALA A 34 7.80 6.78 -20.22
N ILE A 35 7.69 5.56 -19.69
CA ILE A 35 7.51 5.34 -18.28
C ILE A 35 8.73 6.03 -17.71
N ILE A 36 8.48 7.13 -17.02
CA ILE A 36 9.50 7.78 -16.23
C ILE A 36 9.98 6.70 -15.27
N ASP A 37 11.15 6.19 -15.62
CA ASP A 37 12.10 5.58 -14.72
C ASP A 37 12.21 6.49 -13.49
N ASP A 38 11.42 6.20 -12.47
CA ASP A 38 11.60 6.75 -11.12
C ASP A 38 12.73 5.97 -10.40
N SER A 39 13.67 5.35 -11.15
CA SER A 39 15.01 5.03 -10.64
C SER A 39 15.87 6.30 -10.49
N VAL A 40 15.32 7.35 -9.87
CA VAL A 40 16.22 8.24 -9.14
C VAL A 40 16.83 7.33 -8.09
N ASP A 41 18.14 7.11 -8.20
CA ASP A 41 18.95 6.38 -7.23
C ASP A 41 18.32 6.48 -5.84
N ASP A 42 17.98 5.34 -5.24
CA ASP A 42 17.66 5.22 -3.82
C ASP A 42 18.96 5.42 -3.01
N ASP A 43 19.65 6.53 -3.26
CA ASP A 43 20.08 7.38 -2.16
C ASP A 43 18.81 7.70 -1.37
N GLU A 44 18.46 6.77 -0.47
CA GLU A 44 17.54 6.88 0.66
C GLU A 44 16.61 8.09 0.48
N PHE A 45 15.37 7.95 -0.06
CA PHE A 45 14.47 9.11 -0.24
C PHE A 45 14.39 9.94 1.06
N LYS A 46 15.25 10.97 1.17
CA LYS A 46 15.32 11.83 2.35
C LYS A 46 14.14 12.76 2.23
N GLU A 47 13.14 12.49 3.05
CA GLU A 47 11.97 13.32 3.15
C GLU A 47 12.37 14.69 3.73
N GLY A 48 12.14 15.75 2.96
CA GLY A 48 12.57 17.09 3.33
C GLY A 48 14.02 17.39 2.96
N GLY A 49 14.79 17.96 3.90
CA GLY A 49 16.09 18.58 3.64
C GLY A 49 16.00 20.08 3.34
N THR A 50 17.15 20.75 3.21
CA THR A 50 17.24 22.18 2.94
C THR A 50 16.51 22.56 1.66
N ASP A 51 16.68 21.75 0.61
CA ASP A 51 16.04 21.96 -0.69
C ASP A 51 14.51 21.71 -0.65
N GLY A 52 14.08 20.71 0.13
CA GLY A 52 12.66 20.44 0.38
C GLY A 52 11.96 21.52 1.21
N VAL A 53 12.69 22.27 2.05
CA VAL A 53 12.17 23.46 2.75
C VAL A 53 12.23 24.69 1.83
N ALA A 54 13.29 24.83 1.04
CA ALA A 54 13.47 25.91 0.07
C ALA A 54 12.33 25.97 -0.95
N ILE A 55 11.86 24.81 -1.44
CA ILE A 55 10.69 24.75 -2.33
C ILE A 55 9.40 25.17 -1.63
N ILE A 56 9.20 24.83 -0.34
CA ILE A 56 8.04 25.28 0.44
C ILE A 56 8.04 26.81 0.53
N ILE A 57 9.20 27.43 0.80
CA ILE A 57 9.34 28.90 0.88
C ILE A 57 9.05 29.55 -0.48
N ALA A 58 9.61 29.01 -1.56
CA ALA A 58 9.34 29.52 -2.91
C ALA A 58 7.86 29.43 -3.28
N SER A 59 7.23 28.28 -3.01
CA SER A 59 5.79 28.08 -3.23
C SER A 59 4.94 28.97 -2.33
N PHE A 60 5.34 29.18 -1.07
CA PHE A 60 4.68 30.08 -0.13
C PHE A 60 4.63 31.51 -0.67
N ILE A 61 5.78 32.04 -1.11
CA ILE A 61 5.87 33.41 -1.65
C ILE A 61 5.07 33.54 -2.96
N HIS A 62 5.09 32.53 -3.83
CA HIS A 62 4.24 32.53 -5.01
C HIS A 62 2.76 32.61 -4.64
N HIS A 63 2.30 31.78 -3.70
CA HIS A 63 0.90 31.76 -3.25
C HIS A 63 0.49 33.06 -2.55
N PHE A 64 1.41 33.64 -1.78
CA PHE A 64 1.25 34.93 -1.11
C PHE A 64 0.88 36.02 -2.12
N PHE A 65 1.57 36.10 -3.25
CA PHE A 65 1.26 37.12 -4.25
C PHE A 65 0.12 36.71 -5.18
N CYS A 66 0.11 35.48 -5.68
CA CYS A 66 -0.89 35.02 -6.66
C CYS A 66 -2.31 35.07 -6.09
N ILE A 67 -2.56 34.35 -5.00
CA ILE A 67 -3.90 34.30 -4.41
C ILE A 67 -4.09 35.44 -3.42
N GLY A 68 -3.05 35.88 -2.71
CA GLY A 68 -3.18 37.00 -1.77
C GLY A 68 -3.57 38.32 -2.43
N LEU A 69 -2.97 38.70 -3.56
CA LEU A 69 -3.41 39.88 -4.30
C LEU A 69 -4.81 39.71 -4.92
N SER A 70 -5.19 38.47 -5.24
CA SER A 70 -6.57 38.17 -5.67
C SER A 70 -7.57 38.44 -4.53
N TYR A 71 -7.24 38.08 -3.28
CA TYR A 71 -8.03 38.44 -2.11
C TYR A 71 -8.03 39.95 -1.83
N THR A 72 -6.95 40.66 -2.15
CA THR A 72 -6.86 42.13 -2.04
C THR A 72 -7.72 42.86 -3.07
N PHE A 73 -8.26 42.19 -4.10
CA PHE A 73 -9.12 42.82 -5.11
C PHE A 73 -10.30 43.58 -4.50
N GLY A 74 -10.84 43.16 -3.36
CA GLY A 74 -11.90 43.89 -2.65
C GLY A 74 -11.54 45.35 -2.32
N VAL A 75 -10.26 45.63 -2.01
CA VAL A 75 -9.75 46.99 -1.76
C VAL A 75 -9.73 47.82 -3.04
N TYR A 76 -9.26 47.22 -4.15
CA TYR A 76 -9.30 47.88 -5.46
C TYR A 76 -10.73 48.14 -5.93
N SER A 77 -11.63 47.17 -5.75
CA SER A 77 -13.03 47.28 -6.14
C SER A 77 -13.73 48.44 -5.44
N LEU A 78 -13.48 48.64 -4.14
CA LEU A 78 -14.01 49.78 -3.40
C LEU A 78 -13.50 51.10 -3.98
N HIS A 79 -12.19 51.19 -4.22
CA HIS A 79 -11.58 52.41 -4.78
C HIS A 79 -12.07 52.71 -6.21
N TYR A 80 -12.22 51.69 -7.06
CA TYR A 80 -12.80 51.85 -8.40
C TYR A 80 -14.24 52.34 -8.36
N LYS A 81 -15.01 51.94 -7.34
CA LYS A 81 -16.35 52.44 -7.11
C LYS A 81 -16.35 53.90 -6.64
N GLU A 82 -15.44 54.28 -5.75
CA GLU A 82 -15.24 55.68 -5.32
C GLU A 82 -14.85 56.60 -6.49
N MET A 83 -14.10 56.07 -7.46
CA MET A 83 -13.74 56.75 -8.71
C MET A 83 -14.88 56.80 -9.73
N ASN A 84 -16.06 56.23 -9.45
CA ASN A 84 -17.17 56.06 -10.39
C ASN A 84 -16.75 55.43 -11.74
N LEU A 85 -15.86 54.43 -11.70
CA LEU A 85 -15.33 53.77 -12.90
C LEU A 85 -16.44 53.07 -13.71
N ASP A 86 -17.34 52.35 -13.04
CA ASP A 86 -18.43 51.59 -13.65
C ASP A 86 -19.46 51.16 -12.60
N ASN A 87 -20.49 50.43 -13.01
CA ASN A 87 -21.41 49.76 -12.11
C ASN A 87 -20.70 48.69 -11.25
N THR A 88 -21.32 48.31 -10.12
CA THR A 88 -20.69 47.39 -9.15
C THR A 88 -20.46 45.99 -9.75
N ALA A 89 -21.33 45.51 -10.64
CA ALA A 89 -21.19 44.20 -11.27
C ALA A 89 -19.97 44.12 -12.20
N ASN A 90 -19.77 45.12 -13.05
CA ASN A 90 -18.65 45.23 -13.98
C ASN A 90 -17.31 45.37 -13.25
N ILE A 91 -17.29 46.10 -12.13
CA ILE A 91 -16.09 46.17 -11.28
C ILE A 91 -15.77 44.81 -10.66
N GLN A 92 -16.76 44.10 -10.10
CA GLN A 92 -16.55 42.76 -9.52
C GLN A 92 -16.11 41.73 -10.56
N PHE A 93 -16.54 41.90 -11.82
CA PHE A 93 -16.15 41.04 -12.94
C PHE A 93 -14.63 41.02 -13.16
N ILE A 94 -13.92 42.13 -12.92
CA ILE A 94 -12.45 42.18 -13.05
C ILE A 94 -11.78 41.14 -12.15
N GLY A 95 -12.16 41.09 -10.86
CA GLY A 95 -11.63 40.13 -9.90
C GLY A 95 -12.07 38.68 -10.18
N ALA A 96 -13.31 38.50 -10.63
CA ALA A 96 -13.83 37.18 -11.03
C ALA A 96 -13.06 36.61 -12.22
N VAL A 97 -12.80 37.41 -13.26
CA VAL A 97 -11.97 37.01 -14.40
C VAL A 97 -10.55 36.66 -13.94
N GLY A 98 -9.97 37.42 -13.02
CA GLY A 98 -8.64 37.13 -12.47
C GLY A 98 -8.55 35.75 -11.84
N THR A 99 -9.42 35.46 -10.88
CA THR A 99 -9.44 34.15 -10.18
C THR A 99 -9.86 33.00 -11.10
N ALA A 100 -10.84 33.20 -11.99
CA ALA A 100 -11.26 32.19 -12.96
C ALA A 100 -10.14 31.86 -13.96
N SER A 101 -9.36 32.85 -14.41
CA SER A 101 -8.26 32.64 -15.36
C SER A 101 -7.13 31.80 -14.78
N VAL A 102 -6.88 31.91 -13.46
CA VAL A 102 -5.90 31.07 -12.75
C VAL A 102 -6.26 29.59 -12.93
N VAL A 103 -7.50 29.23 -12.62
CA VAL A 103 -7.93 27.83 -12.67
C VAL A 103 -8.24 27.34 -14.09
N ALA A 104 -8.76 28.19 -14.99
CA ALA A 104 -9.11 27.81 -16.37
C ALA A 104 -7.90 27.40 -17.22
N THR A 105 -6.73 27.97 -16.92
CA THR A 105 -5.47 27.67 -17.62
C THR A 105 -4.63 26.60 -16.91
N GLY A 106 -5.17 25.94 -15.88
CA GLY A 106 -4.43 25.06 -15.00
C GLY A 106 -3.84 23.83 -15.68
N PHE A 107 -4.61 23.12 -16.51
CA PHE A 107 -4.09 21.97 -17.26
C PHE A 107 -2.94 22.36 -18.19
N LEU A 108 -3.07 23.49 -18.89
CA LEU A 108 -2.04 24.01 -19.79
C LEU A 108 -0.78 24.39 -19.02
N SER A 109 -0.93 25.12 -17.92
CA SER A 109 0.16 25.46 -17.00
C SER A 109 0.90 24.22 -16.53
N GLY A 110 0.18 23.20 -16.07
CA GLY A 110 0.78 21.94 -15.63
C GLY A 110 1.55 21.22 -16.74
N LYS A 111 1.01 21.18 -17.97
CA LYS A 111 1.71 20.59 -19.13
C LYS A 111 2.95 21.38 -19.54
N LEU A 112 2.90 22.70 -19.49
CA LEU A 112 4.06 23.56 -19.73
C LEU A 112 5.14 23.31 -18.66
N ALA A 113 4.76 23.13 -17.39
CA ALA A 113 5.69 22.82 -16.32
C ALA A 113 6.32 21.44 -16.43
N GLU A 114 5.55 20.43 -16.84
CA GLU A 114 6.06 19.09 -17.14
C GLU A 114 7.03 19.09 -18.33
N ARG A 115 6.97 20.10 -19.21
CA ARG A 115 7.85 20.25 -20.37
C ARG A 115 9.08 21.13 -20.13
N PHE A 116 8.90 22.25 -19.44
CA PHE A 116 9.91 23.31 -19.28
C PHE A 116 10.46 23.42 -17.85
N GLY A 117 9.87 22.74 -16.88
CA GLY A 117 10.32 22.73 -15.49
C GLY A 117 9.77 23.87 -14.65
N VAL A 118 9.75 23.66 -13.33
CA VAL A 118 9.07 24.54 -12.37
C VAL A 118 9.71 25.92 -12.29
N LYS A 119 11.05 25.99 -12.37
CA LYS A 119 11.80 27.25 -12.27
C LYS A 119 11.52 28.21 -13.42
N ILE A 120 11.47 27.71 -14.67
CA ILE A 120 11.16 28.53 -15.85
C ILE A 120 9.73 29.04 -15.74
N MET A 121 8.78 28.18 -15.35
CA MET A 121 7.39 28.59 -15.17
C MET A 121 7.22 29.65 -14.08
N LEU A 122 7.92 29.55 -12.95
CA LEU A 122 7.90 30.59 -11.93
C LEU A 122 8.47 31.93 -12.42
N CYS A 123 9.54 31.91 -13.23
CA CYS A 123 10.08 33.12 -13.85
C CYS A 123 9.06 33.79 -14.81
N VAL A 124 8.43 32.99 -15.69
CA VAL A 124 7.38 33.47 -16.60
C VAL A 124 6.19 34.02 -15.82
N SER A 125 5.79 33.34 -14.75
CA SER A 125 4.73 33.77 -13.83
C SER A 125 5.02 35.15 -13.24
N THR A 126 6.24 35.37 -12.71
CA THR A 126 6.66 36.67 -12.18
C THR A 126 6.60 37.78 -13.23
N ILE A 127 7.14 37.54 -14.43
CA ILE A 127 7.14 38.54 -15.50
C ILE A 127 5.71 38.92 -15.89
N LEU A 128 4.83 37.94 -16.11
CA LEU A 128 3.46 38.18 -16.53
C LEU A 128 2.64 38.89 -15.44
N MET A 129 2.75 38.45 -14.19
CA MET A 129 2.00 39.05 -13.07
C MET A 129 2.46 40.49 -12.78
N SER A 130 3.76 40.76 -12.77
CA SER A 130 4.28 42.12 -12.60
C SER A 130 3.89 43.01 -13.78
N SER A 131 4.02 42.52 -15.01
CA SER A 131 3.63 43.26 -16.21
C SER A 131 2.14 43.58 -16.22
N ALA A 132 1.29 42.65 -15.77
CA ALA A 132 -0.15 42.87 -15.64
C ALA A 132 -0.49 44.06 -14.73
N LEU A 133 0.14 44.15 -13.55
CA LEU A 133 -0.08 45.26 -12.62
C LEU A 133 0.50 46.59 -13.14
N VAL A 134 1.66 46.56 -13.80
CA VAL A 134 2.23 47.76 -14.44
C VAL A 134 1.32 48.26 -15.56
N LEU A 135 0.84 47.38 -16.44
CA LEU A 135 -0.09 47.73 -17.51
C LEU A 135 -1.43 48.25 -16.96
N ALA A 136 -1.93 47.64 -15.88
CA ALA A 136 -3.12 48.13 -15.18
C ALA A 136 -2.95 49.58 -14.68
N SER A 137 -1.72 50.02 -14.37
CA SER A 137 -1.47 51.40 -13.92
C SER A 137 -1.71 52.47 -15.00
N PHE A 138 -1.83 52.08 -16.27
CA PHE A 138 -2.14 52.97 -17.40
C PHE A 138 -3.60 52.86 -17.88
N CYS A 139 -4.37 51.95 -17.29
CA CYS A 139 -5.76 51.72 -17.69
C CYS A 139 -6.67 52.84 -17.19
N THR A 140 -7.74 53.09 -17.94
CA THR A 140 -8.75 54.11 -17.66
C THR A 140 -10.18 53.56 -17.77
N GLN A 141 -10.37 52.41 -18.41
CA GLN A 141 -11.68 51.79 -18.63
C GLN A 141 -11.74 50.40 -18.00
N THR A 142 -12.93 49.99 -17.57
CA THR A 142 -13.18 48.72 -16.86
C THR A 142 -12.68 47.49 -17.61
N TRP A 143 -12.91 47.42 -18.93
CA TRP A 143 -12.45 46.29 -19.75
C TRP A 143 -10.93 46.19 -19.82
N GLN A 144 -10.20 47.32 -19.75
CA GLN A 144 -8.75 47.34 -19.74
C GLN A 144 -8.21 46.74 -18.44
N TYR A 145 -8.84 47.05 -17.31
CA TYR A 145 -8.55 46.41 -16.02
C TYR A 145 -8.91 44.93 -16.02
N ALA A 146 -10.04 44.54 -16.64
CA ALA A 146 -10.42 43.13 -16.78
C ALA A 146 -9.39 42.32 -17.59
N LEU A 147 -8.79 42.91 -18.64
CA LEU A 147 -7.74 42.26 -19.41
C LEU A 147 -6.39 42.20 -18.69
N THR A 148 -6.01 43.27 -17.99
CA THR A 148 -4.71 43.38 -17.33
C THR A 148 -4.73 42.76 -15.94
N GLN A 149 -5.38 43.42 -14.98
CA GLN A 149 -5.48 42.99 -13.59
C GLN A 149 -6.31 41.71 -13.40
N GLY A 150 -7.25 41.44 -14.32
CA GLY A 150 -7.99 40.18 -14.37
C GLY A 150 -7.22 39.11 -15.15
N PHE A 151 -7.45 39.03 -16.46
CA PHE A 151 -7.02 37.91 -17.31
C PHE A 151 -5.50 37.71 -17.33
N LEU A 152 -4.72 38.74 -17.65
CA LEU A 152 -3.26 38.62 -17.77
C LEU A 152 -2.60 38.28 -16.42
N PHE A 153 -3.03 38.91 -15.33
CA PHE A 153 -2.58 38.57 -13.99
C PHE A 153 -2.95 37.13 -13.61
N GLY A 154 -4.19 36.70 -13.91
CA GLY A 154 -4.67 35.36 -13.61
C GLY A 154 -3.94 34.26 -14.40
N VAL A 155 -3.70 34.46 -15.69
CA VAL A 155 -2.89 33.55 -16.52
C VAL A 155 -1.45 33.50 -16.01
N GLY A 156 -0.85 34.67 -15.71
CA GLY A 156 0.46 34.76 -15.08
C GLY A 156 0.52 34.00 -13.75
N GLY A 157 -0.51 34.11 -12.92
CA GLY A 157 -0.67 33.36 -11.68
C GLY A 157 -0.74 31.85 -11.91
N SER A 158 -1.56 31.39 -12.85
CA SER A 158 -1.72 29.97 -13.18
C SER A 158 -0.42 29.29 -13.53
N ILE A 159 0.41 29.95 -14.37
CA ILE A 159 1.68 29.42 -14.87
C ILE A 159 2.62 29.05 -13.72
N GLY A 160 2.57 29.75 -12.58
CA GLY A 160 3.37 29.39 -11.40
C GLY A 160 2.61 28.62 -10.31
N TYR A 161 1.29 28.73 -10.24
CA TYR A 161 0.47 28.16 -9.16
C TYR A 161 0.52 26.63 -9.11
N PHE A 162 0.13 25.95 -10.18
CA PHE A 162 0.11 24.48 -10.22
C PHE A 162 1.51 23.86 -10.13
N PRO A 163 2.53 24.40 -10.83
CA PRO A 163 3.88 23.85 -10.76
C PRO A 163 4.48 23.95 -9.36
N SER A 164 4.29 25.08 -8.68
CA SER A 164 4.80 25.29 -7.31
C SER A 164 4.14 24.36 -6.28
N LEU A 165 2.85 24.02 -6.42
CA LEU A 165 2.20 23.00 -5.58
C LEU A 165 2.69 21.59 -5.88
N SER A 166 2.83 21.24 -7.16
CA SER A 166 3.27 19.89 -7.57
C SER A 166 4.71 19.59 -7.16
N ALA A 167 5.58 20.60 -7.16
CA ALA A 167 6.99 20.47 -6.78
C ALA A 167 7.17 19.98 -5.34
N ILE A 168 6.27 20.37 -4.42
CA ILE A 168 6.31 19.94 -3.02
C ILE A 168 6.16 18.42 -2.90
N GLY A 169 5.30 17.82 -3.74
CA GLY A 169 5.07 16.38 -3.75
C GLY A 169 6.30 15.55 -4.11
N GLN A 170 7.29 16.15 -4.79
CA GLN A 170 8.56 15.52 -5.14
C GLN A 170 9.53 15.43 -3.93
N TRP A 171 9.40 16.32 -2.96
CA TRP A 171 10.28 16.39 -1.78
C TRP A 171 9.67 15.79 -0.52
N TRP A 172 8.33 15.72 -0.46
CA TRP A 172 7.59 15.28 0.72
C TRP A 172 6.58 14.17 0.36
N ASN A 173 6.61 13.08 1.13
CA ASN A 173 5.73 11.93 0.92
C ASN A 173 4.82 11.65 2.13
N LYS A 174 5.38 11.38 3.32
CA LYS A 174 4.61 11.16 4.55
C LYS A 174 3.98 12.45 5.08
N LYS A 175 4.72 13.56 5.08
CA LYS A 175 4.29 14.89 5.54
C LYS A 175 3.84 15.80 4.39
N ARG A 176 3.42 15.21 3.26
CA ARG A 176 3.06 15.94 2.04
C ARG A 176 1.94 16.94 2.25
N SER A 177 0.92 16.61 3.04
CA SER A 177 -0.22 17.48 3.29
C SER A 177 0.18 18.66 4.17
N VAL A 178 1.00 18.45 5.19
CA VAL A 178 1.55 19.53 6.03
C VAL A 178 2.43 20.47 5.20
N ALA A 179 3.36 19.93 4.42
CA ALA A 179 4.23 20.73 3.56
C ALA A 179 3.43 21.57 2.55
N THR A 180 2.43 20.97 1.92
CA THR A 180 1.51 21.66 1.01
C THR A 180 0.67 22.70 1.75
N GLY A 181 0.23 22.40 2.98
CA GLY A 181 -0.52 23.30 3.85
C GLY A 181 0.28 24.55 4.24
N ILE A 182 1.56 24.37 4.61
CA ILE A 182 2.48 25.48 4.90
C ILE A 182 2.64 26.34 3.64
N ALA A 183 2.99 25.77 2.49
CA ALA A 183 3.14 26.55 1.26
C ALA A 183 1.84 27.28 0.88
N ALA A 184 0.70 26.59 0.90
CA ALA A 184 -0.59 27.18 0.57
C ALA A 184 -1.02 28.27 1.56
N SER A 185 -0.57 28.24 2.82
CA SER A 185 -0.90 29.26 3.83
C SER A 185 -0.44 30.66 3.43
N GLY A 186 0.56 30.77 2.54
CA GLY A 186 1.02 32.03 1.97
C GLY A 186 -0.11 32.85 1.37
N ALA A 187 -1.09 32.22 0.71
CA ALA A 187 -2.24 32.91 0.14
C ALA A 187 -3.08 33.69 1.18
N GLY A 188 -3.33 33.10 2.35
CA GLY A 188 -4.13 33.73 3.41
C GLY A 188 -3.36 34.87 4.08
N ILE A 189 -2.07 34.65 4.37
CA ILE A 189 -1.19 35.67 4.95
C ILE A 189 -0.99 36.83 3.96
N GLY A 190 -0.81 36.52 2.67
CA GLY A 190 -0.70 37.49 1.60
C GLY A 190 -1.96 38.32 1.44
N GLY A 191 -3.14 37.69 1.47
CA GLY A 191 -4.41 38.41 1.44
C GLY A 191 -4.58 39.36 2.63
N LEU A 192 -4.17 38.94 3.83
CA LEU A 192 -4.18 39.79 5.02
C LEU A 192 -3.22 40.99 4.88
N MET A 193 -1.94 40.72 4.59
CA MET A 193 -0.90 41.76 4.55
C MET A 193 -1.06 42.70 3.35
N MET A 194 -1.26 42.16 2.15
CA MET A 194 -1.37 42.97 0.93
C MET A 194 -2.63 43.83 0.92
N SER A 195 -3.71 43.42 1.59
CA SER A 195 -4.89 44.28 1.71
C SER A 195 -4.60 45.55 2.53
N LEU A 196 -3.88 45.41 3.66
CA LEU A 196 -3.47 46.56 4.48
C LEU A 196 -2.46 47.46 3.77
N VAL A 197 -1.44 46.85 3.15
CA VAL A 197 -0.41 47.58 2.39
C VAL A 197 -1.06 48.34 1.23
N THR A 198 -1.90 47.67 0.44
CA THR A 198 -2.56 48.29 -0.71
C THR A 198 -3.48 49.43 -0.29
N GLN A 199 -4.28 49.26 0.77
CA GLN A 199 -5.13 50.34 1.28
C GLN A 199 -4.33 51.57 1.72
N LYS A 200 -3.20 51.36 2.40
CA LYS A 200 -2.33 52.45 2.81
C LYS A 200 -1.65 53.14 1.62
N LEU A 201 -1.23 52.38 0.61
CA LEU A 201 -0.65 52.93 -0.61
C LEU A 201 -1.70 53.74 -1.41
N LEU A 202 -2.92 53.23 -1.55
CA LEU A 202 -4.00 53.93 -2.28
C LEU A 202 -4.28 55.31 -1.67
N SER A 203 -4.35 55.38 -0.33
CA SER A 203 -4.61 56.63 0.39
C SER A 203 -3.44 57.62 0.43
N THR A 204 -2.21 57.20 0.11
CA THR A 204 -1.02 58.05 0.22
C THR A 204 -0.42 58.45 -1.12
N ILE A 205 -0.33 57.51 -2.06
CA ILE A 205 0.34 57.70 -3.35
C ILE A 205 -0.58 57.50 -4.57
N GLY A 206 -1.85 57.18 -4.33
CA GLY A 206 -2.88 57.01 -5.36
C GLY A 206 -2.80 55.68 -6.12
N LEU A 207 -3.81 55.43 -6.96
CA LEU A 207 -4.01 54.15 -7.66
C LEU A 207 -2.82 53.72 -8.53
N GLN A 208 -2.37 54.61 -9.42
CA GLN A 208 -1.36 54.28 -10.44
C GLN A 208 -0.04 53.84 -9.80
N TRP A 209 0.45 54.61 -8.82
CA TRP A 209 1.68 54.26 -8.10
C TRP A 209 1.49 53.09 -7.14
N THR A 210 0.29 52.87 -6.61
CA THR A 210 0.00 51.67 -5.82
C THR A 210 0.16 50.40 -6.65
N LEU A 211 -0.41 50.37 -7.87
CA LEU A 211 -0.29 49.23 -8.78
C LEU A 211 1.18 48.94 -9.15
N ARG A 212 1.96 49.99 -9.46
CA ARG A 212 3.40 49.87 -9.76
C ARG A 212 4.19 49.38 -8.55
N THR A 213 3.92 49.92 -7.37
CA THR A 213 4.59 49.53 -6.12
C THR A 213 4.32 48.06 -5.80
N ASN A 214 3.06 47.61 -5.91
CA ASN A 214 2.71 46.21 -5.73
C ASN A 214 3.38 45.30 -6.78
N ALA A 215 3.51 45.76 -8.04
CA ALA A 215 4.23 45.04 -9.08
C ALA A 215 5.72 44.84 -8.74
N ILE A 216 6.37 45.88 -8.19
CA ILE A 216 7.78 45.87 -7.77
C ILE A 216 7.98 44.94 -6.56
N ILE A 217 7.11 45.03 -5.56
CA ILE A 217 7.16 44.15 -4.37
C ILE A 217 7.04 42.69 -4.80
N LEU A 218 6.03 42.38 -5.63
CA LEU A 218 5.82 41.05 -6.20
C LEU A 218 7.04 40.56 -6.96
N ALA A 219 7.56 41.37 -7.90
CA ALA A 219 8.73 41.02 -8.71
C ALA A 219 9.94 40.69 -7.83
N THR A 220 10.24 41.58 -6.88
CA THR A 220 11.42 41.49 -6.02
C THR A 220 11.37 40.22 -5.15
N CYS A 221 10.24 39.97 -4.49
CA CYS A 221 10.09 38.81 -3.62
C CYS A 221 10.10 37.49 -4.41
N MET A 222 9.46 37.43 -5.57
CA MET A 222 9.43 36.21 -6.37
C MET A 222 10.77 35.93 -7.07
N ILE A 223 11.46 36.96 -7.57
CA ILE A 223 12.81 36.80 -8.14
C ILE A 223 13.78 36.30 -7.05
N ALA A 224 13.68 36.81 -5.83
CA ALA A 224 14.52 36.39 -4.71
C ALA A 224 14.36 34.90 -4.35
N THR A 225 13.21 34.28 -4.64
CA THR A 225 13.00 32.84 -4.38
C THR A 225 13.34 31.94 -5.55
N LEU A 226 13.58 32.46 -6.76
CA LEU A 226 13.97 31.63 -7.93
C LEU A 226 15.22 30.77 -7.71
N PRO A 227 16.28 31.22 -6.99
CA PRO A 227 17.44 30.39 -6.68
C PRO A 227 17.11 29.20 -5.76
N LEU A 228 16.04 29.31 -4.95
CA LEU A 228 15.60 28.28 -4.01
C LEU A 228 14.86 27.12 -4.69
N VAL A 229 14.41 27.32 -5.93
CA VAL A 229 13.62 26.34 -6.67
C VAL A 229 14.55 25.27 -7.25
N LYS A 230 14.57 24.11 -6.61
CA LYS A 230 15.21 22.89 -7.12
C LYS A 230 14.18 21.82 -7.43
N GLN A 231 14.33 21.23 -8.61
CA GLN A 231 13.47 20.17 -9.11
C GLN A 231 14.18 18.82 -8.89
N ARG A 232 13.52 17.89 -8.19
CA ARG A 232 14.09 16.57 -7.85
C ARG A 232 13.90 15.56 -8.98
N ILE A 233 12.73 15.59 -9.63
CA ILE A 233 12.38 14.67 -10.72
C ILE A 233 12.48 15.43 -12.05
N PRO A 234 13.32 15.00 -13.01
CA PRO A 234 13.52 15.71 -14.27
C PRO A 234 12.24 15.74 -15.11
N THR A 235 12.00 16.87 -15.80
CA THR A 235 10.89 17.01 -16.75
C THR A 235 11.09 16.10 -17.96
N ARG A 236 10.24 15.09 -18.10
CA ARG A 236 10.04 14.37 -19.37
C ARG A 236 8.60 14.66 -19.78
N GLY A 237 8.39 15.24 -20.97
CA GLY A 237 7.05 15.57 -21.46
C GLY A 237 6.23 14.30 -21.70
N VAL A 238 5.62 13.76 -20.65
CA VAL A 238 4.81 12.55 -20.72
C VAL A 238 3.50 12.88 -21.45
N PRO A 239 3.13 12.11 -22.49
CA PRO A 239 1.83 12.24 -23.13
C PRO A 239 0.72 12.11 -22.07
N THR A 240 -0.26 13.01 -22.14
CA THR A 240 -1.41 12.94 -21.24
C THR A 240 -2.16 11.63 -21.47
N ASP A 241 -2.27 10.80 -20.44
CA ASP A 241 -3.13 9.62 -20.50
C ASP A 241 -4.61 10.03 -20.34
N TRP A 242 -5.30 10.18 -21.46
CA TRP A 242 -6.73 10.52 -21.48
C TRP A 242 -7.63 9.44 -20.88
N THR A 243 -7.13 8.22 -20.64
CA THR A 243 -7.90 7.19 -19.95
C THR A 243 -8.22 7.58 -18.50
N ILE A 244 -7.50 8.56 -17.92
CA ILE A 244 -7.81 9.10 -16.59
C ILE A 244 -9.21 9.69 -16.49
N LEU A 245 -9.75 10.23 -17.59
CA LEU A 245 -11.14 10.72 -17.65
C LEU A 245 -12.17 9.59 -17.61
N ARG A 246 -11.77 8.34 -17.81
CA ARG A 246 -12.62 7.16 -17.59
C ARG A 246 -12.51 6.62 -16.16
N ASN A 247 -11.53 7.09 -15.38
CA ASN A 247 -11.35 6.68 -13.99
C ASN A 247 -12.43 7.32 -13.11
N ARG A 248 -13.33 6.50 -12.57
CA ARG A 248 -14.44 6.97 -11.74
C ARG A 248 -13.98 7.76 -10.49
N ARG A 249 -12.81 7.45 -9.91
CA ARG A 249 -12.28 8.20 -8.76
C ARG A 249 -11.87 9.62 -9.16
N PHE A 250 -11.28 9.77 -10.34
CA PHE A 250 -10.92 11.08 -10.90
C PHE A 250 -12.16 11.90 -11.26
N LEU A 251 -13.17 11.28 -11.90
CA LEU A 251 -14.45 11.94 -12.22
C LEU A 251 -15.21 12.41 -10.98
N LEU A 252 -15.20 11.63 -9.89
CA LEU A 252 -15.83 12.02 -8.63
C LEU A 252 -15.10 13.21 -8.00
N LEU A 253 -13.76 13.18 -7.94
CA LEU A 253 -12.96 14.31 -7.47
C LEU A 253 -13.24 15.57 -8.28
N LEU A 254 -13.26 15.44 -9.62
CA LEU A 254 -13.56 16.52 -10.55
C LEU A 254 -14.96 17.11 -10.30
N GLY A 255 -15.98 16.26 -10.09
CA GLY A 255 -17.33 16.68 -9.74
C GLY A 255 -17.38 17.43 -8.40
N THR A 256 -16.76 16.90 -7.34
CA THR A 256 -16.70 17.59 -6.05
C THR A 256 -16.01 18.94 -6.16
N VAL A 257 -14.93 19.01 -6.94
CA VAL A 257 -14.16 20.23 -7.13
C VAL A 257 -14.93 21.29 -7.91
N PHE A 258 -15.71 20.88 -8.92
CA PHE A 258 -16.60 21.75 -9.67
C PHE A 258 -17.66 22.41 -8.79
N PHE A 259 -18.45 21.63 -8.05
CA PHE A 259 -19.55 22.18 -7.25
C PHE A 259 -19.06 22.99 -6.04
N ALA A 260 -17.94 22.59 -5.42
CA ALA A 260 -17.42 23.27 -4.23
C ALA A 260 -16.96 24.71 -4.48
N MET A 261 -16.72 25.08 -5.75
CA MET A 261 -16.16 26.39 -6.10
C MET A 261 -17.23 27.48 -6.32
N PHE A 262 -18.50 27.12 -6.50
CA PHE A 262 -19.60 28.08 -6.53
C PHE A 262 -19.74 28.90 -5.24
N PRO A 263 -19.76 28.26 -4.04
CA PRO A 263 -19.93 29.00 -2.78
C PRO A 263 -18.63 29.52 -2.16
N ASN A 264 -17.46 29.02 -2.59
CA ASN A 264 -16.20 29.17 -1.84
C ASN A 264 -15.81 30.63 -1.55
N PHE A 265 -15.99 31.53 -2.50
CA PHE A 265 -15.60 32.94 -2.35
C PHE A 265 -16.71 33.85 -1.84
N ILE A 266 -17.94 33.34 -1.69
CA ILE A 266 -19.08 34.15 -1.23
C ILE A 266 -18.77 34.85 0.12
N PRO A 267 -18.16 34.21 1.13
CA PRO A 267 -17.76 34.89 2.36
C PRO A 267 -16.80 36.04 2.08
N SER A 268 -15.69 35.79 1.37
CA SER A 268 -14.68 36.82 1.11
C SER A 268 -15.24 38.05 0.40
N TYR A 269 -16.18 37.88 -0.54
CA TYR A 269 -16.79 38.99 -1.28
C TYR A 269 -17.93 39.69 -0.52
N PHE A 270 -18.81 38.94 0.15
CA PHE A 270 -20.06 39.50 0.68
C PHE A 270 -20.04 39.81 2.18
N LEU A 271 -19.07 39.31 2.95
CA LEU A 271 -18.98 39.54 4.40
C LEU A 271 -18.94 41.04 4.78
N PRO A 272 -18.19 41.92 4.09
CA PRO A 272 -18.23 43.36 4.39
C PRO A 272 -19.60 43.98 4.15
N SER A 273 -20.24 43.60 3.03
CA SER A 273 -21.58 44.11 2.70
C SER A 273 -22.65 43.61 3.66
N PHE A 274 -22.55 42.37 4.12
CA PHE A 274 -23.44 41.80 5.13
C PHE A 274 -23.28 42.50 6.49
N ALA A 275 -22.02 42.74 6.90
CA ALA A 275 -21.71 43.45 8.13
C ALA A 275 -22.32 44.86 8.14
N ARG A 276 -22.23 45.57 7.02
CA ARG A 276 -22.81 46.91 6.88
C ARG A 276 -24.34 46.88 6.80
N ASP A 277 -24.91 46.07 5.92
CA ASP A 277 -26.32 46.15 5.54
C ASP A 277 -27.26 45.42 6.52
N VAL A 278 -26.75 44.44 7.28
CA VAL A 278 -27.55 43.63 8.22
C VAL A 278 -27.15 43.89 9.66
N ALA A 279 -25.85 43.96 9.95
CA ALA A 279 -25.34 44.13 11.32
C ALA A 279 -25.06 45.60 11.69
N ASN A 280 -25.29 46.55 10.78
CA ASN A 280 -25.03 47.99 10.96
C ASN A 280 -23.60 48.32 11.42
N LEU A 281 -22.61 47.56 10.94
CA LEU A 281 -21.20 47.73 11.28
C LEU A 281 -20.51 48.71 10.32
N SER A 282 -19.43 49.33 10.80
CA SER A 282 -18.59 50.23 10.04
C SER A 282 -17.83 49.51 8.91
N ALA A 283 -17.38 50.27 7.90
CA ALA A 283 -16.55 49.73 6.82
C ALA A 283 -15.23 49.13 7.34
N SER A 284 -14.65 49.71 8.40
CA SER A 284 -13.47 49.18 9.09
C SER A 284 -13.71 47.82 9.73
N GLU A 285 -14.87 47.63 10.36
CA GLU A 285 -15.24 46.33 10.96
C GLU A 285 -15.49 45.28 9.89
N GLY A 286 -16.14 45.65 8.77
CA GLY A 286 -16.32 44.76 7.61
C GLY A 286 -14.99 44.32 6.99
N ALA A 287 -14.02 45.23 6.88
CA ALA A 287 -12.67 44.91 6.42
C ALA A 287 -11.94 43.99 7.40
N LEU A 288 -12.08 44.22 8.71
CA LEU A 288 -11.49 43.37 9.75
C LEU A 288 -12.04 41.93 9.69
N LEU A 289 -13.32 41.74 9.39
CA LEU A 289 -13.90 40.40 9.22
C LEU A 289 -13.25 39.62 8.07
N VAL A 290 -12.99 40.27 6.94
CA VAL A 290 -12.30 39.64 5.79
C VAL A 290 -10.83 39.35 6.13
N ALA A 291 -10.17 40.26 6.84
CA ALA A 291 -8.81 40.06 7.35
C ALA A 291 -8.74 38.82 8.26
N LEU A 292 -9.67 38.69 9.22
CA LEU A 292 -9.76 37.54 10.12
C LEU A 292 -10.08 36.23 9.38
N TYR A 293 -10.96 36.27 8.37
CA TYR A 293 -11.26 35.13 7.50
C TYR A 293 -10.00 34.64 6.76
N ASN A 294 -9.24 35.55 6.15
CA ASN A 294 -8.03 35.19 5.41
C ASN A 294 -6.91 34.68 6.35
N GLY A 295 -6.75 35.32 7.52
CA GLY A 295 -5.80 34.91 8.54
C GLY A 295 -6.12 33.52 9.11
N SER A 296 -7.39 33.24 9.41
CA SER A 296 -7.81 31.91 9.86
C SER A 296 -7.69 30.86 8.77
N SER A 297 -7.88 31.22 7.49
CA SER A 297 -7.64 30.32 6.36
C SER A 297 -6.19 29.87 6.25
N ALA A 298 -5.23 30.76 6.50
CA ALA A 298 -3.82 30.40 6.56
C ALA A 298 -3.54 29.34 7.64
N PHE A 299 -4.07 29.55 8.84
CA PHE A 299 -3.96 28.58 9.93
C PHE A 299 -4.66 27.26 9.60
N GLY A 300 -5.86 27.34 9.02
CA GLY A 300 -6.67 26.20 8.59
C GLY A 300 -5.98 25.31 7.57
N ARG A 301 -5.24 25.88 6.61
CA ARG A 301 -4.46 25.12 5.62
C ARG A 301 -3.40 24.23 6.28
N ILE A 302 -2.72 24.76 7.29
CA ILE A 302 -1.71 24.01 8.05
C ILE A 302 -2.39 22.95 8.93
N LEU A 303 -3.45 23.34 9.65
CA LEU A 303 -4.19 22.45 10.54
C LEU A 303 -4.80 21.26 9.77
N VAL A 304 -5.47 21.51 8.65
CA VAL A 304 -6.07 20.44 7.83
C VAL A 304 -4.98 19.56 7.21
N GLY A 305 -3.85 20.13 6.80
CA GLY A 305 -2.69 19.35 6.37
C GLY A 305 -2.17 18.40 7.47
N PHE A 306 -2.10 18.89 8.72
CA PHE A 306 -1.73 18.08 9.88
C PHE A 306 -2.75 16.98 10.17
N LEU A 307 -4.04 17.30 10.19
CA LEU A 307 -5.12 16.33 10.38
C LEU A 307 -5.08 15.23 9.31
N ALA A 308 -4.77 15.60 8.07
CA ALA A 308 -4.70 14.70 6.92
C ALA A 308 -3.55 13.69 7.00
N ASP A 309 -2.35 14.14 7.38
CA ASP A 309 -1.19 13.24 7.44
C ASP A 309 -1.16 12.41 8.74
N PHE A 310 -1.65 12.93 9.87
CA PHE A 310 -1.44 12.30 11.18
C PHE A 310 -2.68 11.72 11.86
N LEU A 311 -3.87 12.30 11.68
CA LEU A 311 -5.04 11.92 12.48
C LEU A 311 -6.08 11.14 11.67
N VAL A 312 -6.66 11.75 10.65
CA VAL A 312 -7.91 11.26 10.04
C VAL A 312 -7.70 10.70 8.64
N GLY A 313 -6.58 11.03 7.98
CA GLY A 313 -6.29 10.64 6.60
C GLY A 313 -6.76 11.69 5.58
N ARG A 314 -6.04 11.77 4.46
CA ARG A 314 -6.15 12.86 3.47
C ARG A 314 -7.55 13.09 2.89
N ILE A 315 -8.22 12.03 2.48
CA ILE A 315 -9.56 12.16 1.88
C ILE A 315 -10.62 12.40 2.97
N ASN A 316 -10.49 11.76 4.14
CA ASN A 316 -11.40 12.02 5.27
C ASN A 316 -11.31 13.48 5.74
N SER A 317 -10.11 14.04 5.80
CA SER A 317 -9.92 15.46 6.10
C SER A 317 -10.54 16.37 5.03
N PHE A 318 -10.53 15.96 3.75
CA PHE A 318 -11.15 16.69 2.65
C PHE A 318 -12.67 16.71 2.77
N ILE A 319 -13.27 15.58 3.10
CA ILE A 319 -14.71 15.45 3.35
C ILE A 319 -15.09 16.30 4.57
N LEU A 320 -14.35 16.15 5.67
CA LEU A 320 -14.63 16.86 6.92
C LEU A 320 -14.54 18.39 6.74
N CYS A 321 -13.50 18.91 6.09
CA CYS A 321 -13.35 20.35 5.92
C CYS A 321 -14.42 20.92 4.98
N THR A 322 -14.79 20.19 3.92
CA THR A 322 -15.85 20.59 2.98
C THR A 322 -17.22 20.58 3.67
N PHE A 323 -17.50 19.55 4.48
CA PHE A 323 -18.72 19.45 5.27
C PHE A 323 -18.84 20.58 6.30
N LEU A 324 -17.80 20.83 7.09
CA LEU A 324 -17.82 21.90 8.10
C LEU A 324 -17.91 23.29 7.46
N SER A 325 -17.28 23.49 6.30
CA SER A 325 -17.41 24.74 5.54
C SER A 325 -18.86 24.96 5.10
N ALA A 326 -19.50 23.94 4.52
CA ALA A 326 -20.91 23.99 4.16
C ALA A 326 -21.82 24.26 5.39
N MET A 327 -21.62 23.51 6.48
CA MET A 327 -22.42 23.67 7.71
C MET A 327 -22.28 25.07 8.32
N SER A 328 -21.08 25.65 8.32
CA SER A 328 -20.89 27.00 8.85
C SER A 328 -21.64 28.07 8.03
N MET A 329 -21.72 27.91 6.71
CA MET A 329 -22.52 28.80 5.85
C MET A 329 -24.02 28.61 6.05
N LEU A 330 -24.48 27.38 6.34
CA LEU A 330 -25.90 27.06 6.50
C LEU A 330 -26.44 27.40 7.90
N VAL A 331 -25.64 27.15 8.93
CA VAL A 331 -26.09 27.17 10.32
C VAL A 331 -25.54 28.38 11.08
N LEU A 332 -24.32 28.84 10.80
CA LEU A 332 -23.71 29.93 11.57
C LEU A 332 -23.97 31.29 10.93
N TRP A 333 -23.66 31.46 9.64
CA TRP A 333 -23.76 32.76 8.97
C TRP A 333 -25.16 33.39 9.03
N PRO A 334 -26.27 32.67 8.75
CA PRO A 334 -27.59 33.30 8.69
C PRO A 334 -28.08 33.87 10.03
N PHE A 335 -27.45 33.47 11.14
CA PHE A 335 -27.77 33.89 12.50
C PHE A 335 -26.69 34.82 13.09
N ALA A 336 -25.58 35.03 12.39
CA ALA A 336 -24.51 35.91 12.83
C ALA A 336 -24.84 37.39 12.57
N THR A 337 -25.73 37.97 13.37
CA THR A 337 -26.18 39.37 13.23
C THR A 337 -25.44 40.36 14.13
N THR A 338 -24.51 39.89 14.95
CA THR A 338 -23.69 40.72 15.85
C THR A 338 -22.21 40.60 15.50
N PHE A 339 -21.43 41.62 15.85
CA PHE A 339 -19.99 41.65 15.53
C PHE A 339 -19.21 40.42 16.07
N PRO A 340 -19.39 39.97 17.33
CA PRO A 340 -18.69 38.79 17.83
C PRO A 340 -19.07 37.49 17.09
N LEU A 341 -20.35 37.33 16.72
CA LEU A 341 -20.81 36.16 15.97
C LEU A 341 -20.26 36.14 14.54
N LEU A 342 -20.15 37.32 13.91
CA LEU A 342 -19.51 37.46 12.60
C LEU A 342 -18.02 37.17 12.65
N ILE A 343 -17.32 37.59 13.71
CA ILE A 343 -15.92 37.21 13.95
C ILE A 343 -15.79 35.69 14.05
N PHE A 344 -16.62 35.05 14.87
CA PHE A 344 -16.61 33.59 15.03
C PHE A 344 -16.85 32.87 13.70
N PHE A 345 -17.88 33.29 12.95
CA PHE A 345 -18.16 32.74 11.62
C PHE A 345 -16.98 32.93 10.65
N ALA A 346 -16.43 34.15 10.57
CA ALA A 346 -15.31 34.47 9.68
C ALA A 346 -14.10 33.59 9.98
N MET A 347 -13.73 33.47 11.25
CA MET A 347 -12.60 32.66 11.69
C MET A 347 -12.85 31.17 11.42
N PHE A 348 -14.01 30.64 11.81
CA PHE A 348 -14.34 29.23 11.64
C PHE A 348 -14.43 28.84 10.16
N ASN A 349 -15.20 29.58 9.34
CA ASN A 349 -15.34 29.29 7.92
C ASN A 349 -14.01 29.45 7.17
N GLY A 350 -13.23 30.48 7.48
CA GLY A 350 -11.89 30.65 6.91
C GLY A 350 -10.98 29.45 7.19
N MET A 351 -10.94 29.01 8.45
CA MET A 351 -10.14 27.85 8.88
C MET A 351 -10.51 26.56 8.13
N VAL A 352 -11.80 26.22 8.04
CA VAL A 352 -12.22 24.97 7.38
C VAL A 352 -12.18 25.05 5.86
N SER A 353 -12.47 26.20 5.26
CA SER A 353 -12.44 26.39 3.80
C SER A 353 -11.01 26.35 3.23
N GLY A 354 -10.02 26.78 3.99
CA GLY A 354 -8.62 26.78 3.57
C GLY A 354 -8.07 25.38 3.23
N GLY A 355 -8.50 24.36 3.97
CA GLY A 355 -8.02 22.98 3.82
C GLY A 355 -8.31 22.34 2.46
N TYR A 356 -9.34 22.82 1.76
CA TYR A 356 -9.73 22.32 0.44
C TYR A 356 -8.60 22.40 -0.59
N PHE A 357 -7.92 23.55 -0.69
CA PHE A 357 -6.84 23.78 -1.66
C PHE A 357 -5.57 22.99 -1.35
N VAL A 358 -5.40 22.56 -0.10
CA VAL A 358 -4.28 21.73 0.33
C VAL A 358 -4.46 20.29 -0.11
N LEU A 359 -5.68 19.77 0.01
CA LEU A 359 -5.91 18.33 -0.11
C LEU A 359 -6.09 17.85 -1.54
N ILE A 360 -6.55 18.69 -2.47
CA ILE A 360 -6.69 18.31 -3.89
C ILE A 360 -5.35 17.89 -4.51
N PRO A 361 -4.28 18.70 -4.47
CA PRO A 361 -2.99 18.28 -5.00
C PRO A 361 -2.44 17.04 -4.30
N VAL A 362 -2.63 16.94 -2.99
CA VAL A 362 -2.18 15.78 -2.21
C VAL A 362 -2.91 14.50 -2.63
N ILE A 363 -4.24 14.54 -2.79
CA ILE A 363 -5.07 13.41 -3.19
C ILE A 363 -4.75 12.99 -4.62
N VAL A 364 -4.61 13.95 -5.55
CA VAL A 364 -4.19 13.66 -6.93
C VAL A 364 -2.82 12.99 -6.95
N GLY A 365 -1.84 13.54 -6.21
CA GLY A 365 -0.50 12.96 -6.11
C GLY A 365 -0.46 11.59 -5.41
N GLN A 366 -1.43 11.27 -4.56
CA GLN A 366 -1.58 9.96 -3.93
C GLN A 366 -2.23 8.93 -4.86
N LEU A 367 -3.22 9.34 -5.65
CA LEU A 367 -3.98 8.44 -6.53
C LEU A 367 -3.27 8.16 -7.86
N PHE A 368 -2.51 9.12 -8.38
CA PHE A 368 -1.99 9.09 -9.75
C PHE A 368 -0.47 9.34 -9.85
N GLY A 369 0.23 9.45 -8.71
CA GLY A 369 1.67 9.69 -8.66
C GLY A 369 2.07 11.16 -8.84
N VAL A 370 3.38 11.45 -8.74
CA VAL A 370 3.92 12.82 -8.72
C VAL A 370 4.41 13.33 -10.08
N ALA A 371 4.66 12.43 -11.04
CA ALA A 371 5.28 12.78 -12.32
C ALA A 371 4.39 13.69 -13.20
N GLN A 372 3.09 13.41 -13.27
CA GLN A 372 2.10 14.23 -14.00
C GLN A 372 1.22 15.06 -13.05
N MET A 373 1.69 15.29 -11.82
CA MET A 373 0.87 15.90 -10.77
C MET A 373 0.46 17.33 -11.13
N ALA A 374 1.34 18.11 -11.78
CA ALA A 374 1.01 19.49 -12.16
C ALA A 374 -0.18 19.54 -13.14
N SER A 375 -0.15 18.75 -14.21
CA SER A 375 -1.23 18.73 -15.19
C SER A 375 -2.51 18.08 -14.66
N LEU A 376 -2.43 17.04 -13.83
CA LEU A 376 -3.61 16.40 -13.26
C LEU A 376 -4.31 17.26 -12.19
N VAL A 377 -3.55 18.00 -11.38
CA VAL A 377 -4.11 19.01 -10.46
C VAL A 377 -4.70 20.18 -11.22
N GLY A 378 -4.03 20.62 -12.29
CA GLY A 378 -4.59 21.63 -13.20
C GLY A 378 -5.89 21.18 -13.85
N MET A 379 -5.94 19.93 -14.33
CA MET A 379 -7.12 19.34 -14.95
C MET A 379 -8.28 19.21 -13.96
N SER A 380 -8.01 18.81 -12.71
CA SER A 380 -9.05 18.70 -11.69
C SER A 380 -9.66 20.06 -11.31
N MET A 381 -8.85 21.12 -11.31
CA MET A 381 -9.30 22.48 -11.01
C MET A 381 -9.88 23.23 -12.22
N ASN A 382 -9.57 22.82 -13.45
CA ASN A 382 -10.03 23.52 -14.66
C ASN A 382 -11.55 23.73 -14.65
N LEU A 383 -12.36 22.68 -14.47
CA LEU A 383 -13.83 22.81 -14.52
C LEU A 383 -14.38 23.79 -13.46
N SER A 384 -13.66 23.99 -12.35
CA SER A 384 -14.05 24.95 -11.32
C SER A 384 -14.10 26.39 -11.79
N PHE A 385 -13.45 26.76 -12.90
CA PHE A 385 -13.49 28.13 -13.42
C PHE A 385 -14.92 28.65 -13.62
N ILE A 386 -15.85 27.77 -13.96
CA ILE A 386 -17.27 28.09 -14.09
C ILE A 386 -17.84 28.53 -12.74
N GLY A 387 -17.51 27.81 -11.66
CA GLY A 387 -17.90 28.19 -10.31
C GLY A 387 -17.30 29.54 -9.87
N TYR A 388 -16.03 29.78 -10.21
CA TYR A 388 -15.36 31.07 -9.94
C TYR A 388 -16.02 32.24 -10.67
N LEU A 389 -16.37 32.05 -11.94
CA LEU A 389 -16.94 33.10 -12.79
C LEU A 389 -18.43 33.36 -12.48
N ALA A 390 -19.20 32.28 -12.28
CA ALA A 390 -20.66 32.37 -12.11
C ALA A 390 -21.08 32.54 -10.65
N GLY A 391 -20.31 32.05 -9.67
CA GLY A 391 -20.68 32.03 -8.26
C GLY A 391 -21.00 33.41 -7.68
N PRO A 392 -20.06 34.38 -7.70
CA PRO A 392 -20.30 35.71 -7.15
C PRO A 392 -21.42 36.50 -7.87
N PRO A 393 -21.53 36.51 -9.21
CA PRO A 393 -22.66 37.14 -9.90
C PRO A 393 -24.01 36.53 -9.56
N ILE A 394 -24.11 35.19 -9.49
CA ILE A 394 -25.33 34.49 -9.06
C ILE A 394 -25.69 34.93 -7.63
N ALA A 395 -24.72 34.91 -6.70
CA ALA A 395 -24.94 35.36 -5.33
C ALA A 395 -25.39 36.83 -5.24
N GLY A 396 -24.84 37.70 -6.08
CA GLY A 396 -25.22 39.12 -6.19
C GLY A 396 -26.65 39.33 -6.69
N ALA A 397 -27.03 38.68 -7.80
CA ALA A 397 -28.38 38.75 -8.35
C ALA A 397 -29.43 38.20 -7.37
N LEU A 398 -29.08 37.13 -6.67
CA LEU A 398 -29.92 36.58 -5.60
C LEU A 398 -30.09 37.57 -4.46
N ARG A 399 -29.01 38.21 -4.02
CA ARG A 399 -29.08 39.26 -3.00
C ARG A 399 -30.00 40.42 -3.42
N GLU A 400 -29.93 40.86 -4.67
CA GLU A 400 -30.77 41.97 -5.17
C GLU A 400 -32.25 41.60 -5.25
N SER A 401 -32.56 40.37 -5.66
CA SER A 401 -33.95 39.91 -5.82
C SER A 401 -34.68 39.59 -4.51
N VAL A 402 -34.00 39.01 -3.51
CA VAL A 402 -34.63 38.52 -2.28
C VAL A 402 -34.08 39.15 -0.99
N GLY A 403 -33.13 40.10 -1.09
CA GLY A 403 -32.45 40.72 0.04
C GLY A 403 -31.55 39.77 0.83
N PHE A 404 -30.81 40.29 1.82
CA PHE A 404 -30.07 39.44 2.76
C PHE A 404 -30.98 38.59 3.66
N THR A 405 -32.24 39.04 3.83
CA THR A 405 -33.26 38.46 4.71
C THR A 405 -34.15 37.41 4.03
N GLY A 406 -33.93 37.11 2.73
CA GLY A 406 -34.43 35.92 2.03
C GLY A 406 -33.79 34.64 2.58
N LYS A 407 -33.94 34.46 3.90
CA LYS A 407 -33.30 33.47 4.74
C LYS A 407 -33.70 32.07 4.26
N ARG A 408 -32.67 31.29 3.89
CA ARG A 408 -32.61 29.82 4.06
C ARG A 408 -32.92 28.91 2.85
N THR A 409 -32.94 29.35 1.58
CA THR A 409 -33.33 28.41 0.49
C THR A 409 -32.34 28.28 -0.68
N LEU A 410 -31.50 29.28 -0.98
CA LEU A 410 -30.67 29.27 -2.20
C LEU A 410 -29.20 28.88 -2.00
N LEU A 411 -28.62 29.16 -0.83
CA LEU A 411 -27.34 28.55 -0.42
C LEU A 411 -27.45 27.03 -0.23
N PHE A 412 -28.67 26.51 -0.02
CA PHE A 412 -28.96 25.09 0.16
C PHE A 412 -28.80 24.27 -1.14
N LEU A 413 -29.03 24.86 -2.32
CA LEU A 413 -29.05 24.13 -3.59
C LEU A 413 -27.67 23.92 -4.22
N LEU A 414 -26.67 24.74 -3.88
CA LEU A 414 -25.32 24.66 -4.47
C LEU A 414 -24.33 23.78 -3.68
N LEU A 415 -24.60 23.50 -2.40
CA LEU A 415 -23.71 22.73 -1.51
C LEU A 415 -24.12 21.27 -1.29
N LEU A 416 -25.41 20.96 -1.43
CA LEU A 416 -25.95 19.60 -1.35
C LEU A 416 -25.32 18.65 -2.39
N PRO A 417 -25.08 19.05 -3.65
CA PRO A 417 -24.38 18.20 -4.62
C PRO A 417 -22.92 17.92 -4.26
N CYS A 418 -22.18 18.86 -3.63
CA CYS A 418 -20.80 18.64 -3.18
C CYS A 418 -20.73 17.53 -2.12
N PHE A 419 -21.62 17.64 -1.12
CA PHE A 419 -21.73 16.67 -0.03
C PHE A 419 -22.20 15.31 -0.54
N LEU A 420 -23.24 15.30 -1.38
CA LEU A 420 -23.78 14.08 -1.98
C LEU A 420 -22.76 13.40 -2.90
N LEU A 421 -22.04 14.12 -3.76
CA LEU A 421 -21.04 13.53 -4.66
C LEU A 421 -19.79 13.04 -3.93
N ALA A 422 -19.38 13.71 -2.84
CA ALA A 422 -18.35 13.19 -1.95
C ALA A 422 -18.80 11.90 -1.21
N HIS A 423 -20.10 11.74 -0.96
CA HIS A 423 -20.68 10.58 -0.27
C HIS A 423 -21.14 9.42 -1.20
N ILE A 424 -21.48 9.67 -2.47
CA ILE A 424 -22.15 8.71 -3.39
C ILE A 424 -21.34 7.44 -3.74
N ARG A 425 -20.09 7.27 -3.26
CA ARG A 425 -19.41 5.96 -3.32
C ARG A 425 -18.63 5.55 -2.08
N TRP A 426 -18.66 6.32 -1.00
CA TRP A 426 -17.82 6.09 0.18
C TRP A 426 -18.59 5.49 1.36
N HIS A 427 -19.60 4.68 1.05
CA HIS A 427 -20.45 4.09 2.08
C HIS A 427 -19.85 2.87 2.78
N TRP A 428 -18.61 2.42 2.48
CA TRP A 428 -18.06 1.17 3.06
C TRP A 428 -16.69 1.29 3.76
N ASP A 429 -16.04 2.46 3.83
CA ASP A 429 -14.76 2.65 4.58
C ASP A 429 -14.76 3.97 5.38
N PHE A 430 -15.79 4.19 6.21
CA PHE A 430 -15.81 5.31 7.14
C PHE A 430 -14.99 4.95 8.40
N ASP A 431 -13.69 4.68 8.23
CA ASP A 431 -12.80 4.33 9.33
C ASP A 431 -12.23 5.62 9.94
N LEU A 432 -13.04 6.25 10.78
CA LEU A 432 -12.55 7.29 11.68
C LEU A 432 -11.50 6.65 12.58
N LYS A 433 -10.23 6.99 12.36
CA LYS A 433 -9.11 6.78 13.32
C LYS A 433 -9.30 7.57 14.63
N LEU A 434 -10.51 7.60 15.18
CA LEU A 434 -10.85 8.19 16.48
C LEU A 434 -10.20 7.44 17.65
N GLY A 435 -9.71 6.21 17.43
CA GLY A 435 -8.98 5.45 18.45
C GLY A 435 -7.75 6.16 19.00
N ASN A 436 -7.07 6.98 18.18
CA ASN A 436 -5.90 7.74 18.62
C ASN A 436 -6.25 9.02 19.38
N LEU A 437 -7.43 9.62 19.11
CA LEU A 437 -7.88 10.83 19.79
C LEU A 437 -8.42 10.50 21.21
N PHE A 438 -9.12 9.36 21.34
CA PHE A 438 -9.53 8.85 22.65
C PHE A 438 -8.33 8.43 23.50
N HIS A 439 -7.32 7.77 22.93
CA HIS A 439 -6.09 7.40 23.66
C HIS A 439 -5.30 8.57 24.23
N ILE A 440 -5.36 9.75 23.59
CA ILE A 440 -4.66 10.97 24.06
C ILE A 440 -5.50 11.74 25.09
N LEU A 441 -6.83 11.65 25.04
CA LEU A 441 -7.74 12.40 25.92
C LEU A 441 -8.20 11.64 27.17
N THR A 442 -8.19 10.29 27.18
CA THR A 442 -8.69 9.49 28.31
C THR A 442 -7.61 8.94 29.23
N ASN A 443 -6.35 9.33 29.08
CA ASN A 443 -5.32 8.97 30.05
C ASN A 443 -5.38 9.87 31.31
N ARG A 444 -6.54 9.87 31.97
CA ARG A 444 -6.69 10.28 33.37
C ARG A 444 -7.73 9.39 34.05
N GLN A 445 -7.20 8.62 35.00
CA GLN A 445 -7.85 7.94 36.12
C GLN A 445 -8.64 6.66 35.79
N GLY A 446 -8.13 5.55 36.35
CA GLY A 446 -8.86 4.31 36.44
C GLY A 446 -9.98 4.36 37.48
N HIS A 447 -11.01 3.55 37.27
CA HIS A 447 -11.56 2.63 38.27
C HIS A 447 -12.55 1.67 37.59
N ARG A 448 -12.66 0.50 38.21
CA ARG A 448 -13.38 -0.73 37.85
C ARG A 448 -14.82 -0.56 37.37
N GLY A 449 -15.23 -1.49 36.51
CA GLY A 449 -16.62 -1.85 36.25
C GLY A 449 -16.71 -3.14 35.45
N SER A 450 -16.67 -4.28 36.14
CA SER A 450 -16.87 -5.63 35.64
C SER A 450 -18.27 -5.81 35.06
N HIS A 451 -18.39 -6.06 33.76
CA HIS A 451 -19.56 -6.71 33.19
C HIS A 451 -19.12 -7.91 32.34
N GLU A 452 -19.41 -9.10 32.87
CA GLU A 452 -19.37 -10.37 32.16
C GLU A 452 -20.21 -10.27 30.89
N ILE A 453 -19.56 -10.33 29.73
CA ILE A 453 -20.22 -10.62 28.47
C ILE A 453 -20.13 -12.13 28.26
N LYS A 454 -21.24 -12.82 28.54
CA LYS A 454 -21.46 -14.22 28.17
C LYS A 454 -21.40 -14.34 26.65
N TYR A 455 -20.37 -15.02 26.13
CA TYR A 455 -20.36 -15.47 24.74
C TYR A 455 -21.42 -16.57 24.54
N PRO A 456 -22.35 -16.44 23.58
CA PRO A 456 -23.20 -17.55 23.20
C PRO A 456 -22.33 -18.61 22.51
N ARG A 457 -22.45 -19.86 22.97
CA ARG A 457 -22.00 -21.05 22.25
C ARG A 457 -22.63 -21.03 20.86
N THR A 458 -21.84 -20.71 19.84
CA THR A 458 -22.24 -20.93 18.45
C THR A 458 -21.64 -22.24 17.99
N HIS A 459 -22.54 -23.09 17.53
CA HIS A 459 -22.25 -24.35 16.87
C HIS A 459 -21.27 -24.14 15.71
N PHE A 460 -20.30 -25.05 15.62
CA PHE A 460 -19.42 -25.23 14.47
C PHE A 460 -20.28 -25.54 13.23
N ASP A 461 -20.38 -24.58 12.30
CA ASP A 461 -20.78 -24.82 10.92
C ASP A 461 -19.57 -24.53 10.01
N GLY A 462 -19.15 -25.55 9.26
CA GLY A 462 -17.86 -25.64 8.58
C GLY A 462 -17.73 -24.87 7.26
N THR A 463 -17.93 -23.55 7.22
CA THR A 463 -17.65 -22.74 6.01
C THR A 463 -17.13 -21.33 6.30
N LEU A 464 -16.11 -21.21 7.15
CA LEU A 464 -15.18 -20.08 7.09
C LEU A 464 -13.83 -20.64 6.63
N ALA A 465 -13.40 -20.24 5.44
CA ALA A 465 -12.07 -20.54 4.92
C ALA A 465 -11.01 -20.30 6.01
N ASN A 466 -10.11 -21.27 6.22
CA ASN A 466 -8.85 -20.97 6.89
C ASN A 466 -8.21 -19.80 6.14
N SER A 467 -7.82 -18.74 6.84
CA SER A 467 -7.17 -17.60 6.19
C SER A 467 -5.73 -17.96 5.82
N ILE A 468 -5.22 -17.36 4.74
CA ILE A 468 -3.82 -17.51 4.34
C ILE A 468 -2.92 -16.96 5.47
N PRO A 469 -2.01 -17.77 6.03
CA PRO A 469 -1.12 -17.29 7.09
C PRO A 469 0.00 -16.40 6.54
N ASN A 470 0.58 -15.56 7.41
CA ASN A 470 1.63 -14.61 7.07
C ASN A 470 3.02 -15.27 6.95
N TYR A 471 3.12 -16.29 6.10
CA TYR A 471 4.34 -17.02 5.79
C TYR A 471 4.75 -16.78 4.34
N ILE A 472 6.05 -16.64 4.10
CA ILE A 472 6.65 -16.67 2.78
C ILE A 472 7.50 -17.93 2.70
N LEU A 473 7.12 -18.86 1.83
CA LEU A 473 7.71 -20.18 1.67
C LEU A 473 8.63 -20.19 0.45
N ARG A 474 9.84 -20.74 0.61
CA ARG A 474 10.78 -20.93 -0.51
C ARG A 474 11.57 -22.22 -0.37
N THR A 475 11.84 -22.84 -1.52
CA THR A 475 12.78 -23.96 -1.68
C THR A 475 14.10 -23.40 -2.20
N PHE A 476 15.22 -23.66 -1.53
CA PHE A 476 16.52 -23.15 -1.98
C PHE A 476 17.65 -24.16 -1.76
N LYS A 477 18.84 -23.94 -2.34
CA LYS A 477 20.03 -24.79 -2.09
C LYS A 477 20.75 -24.44 -0.78
N THR A 478 20.31 -23.40 -0.09
CA THR A 478 20.88 -22.95 1.19
C THR A 478 19.77 -22.80 2.21
N ALA A 479 20.06 -23.14 3.47
CA ALA A 479 19.05 -23.21 4.52
C ALA A 479 18.68 -21.84 5.11
N ASN A 480 19.49 -20.80 4.87
CA ASN A 480 19.35 -19.52 5.56
C ASN A 480 19.73 -18.31 4.70
N ARG A 481 19.36 -17.12 5.18
CA ARG A 481 19.52 -15.82 4.49
C ARG A 481 20.97 -15.36 4.37
N GLU A 482 21.81 -15.70 5.35
CA GLU A 482 23.22 -15.25 5.38
C GLU A 482 24.07 -15.94 4.32
N GLU A 483 23.82 -17.22 4.08
CA GLU A 483 24.47 -17.94 2.97
C GLU A 483 24.08 -17.36 1.61
N ILE A 484 22.85 -16.86 1.46
CA ILE A 484 22.42 -16.15 0.24
C ILE A 484 23.20 -14.84 0.10
N LYS A 485 23.35 -14.07 1.19
CA LYS A 485 24.15 -12.84 1.21
C LYS A 485 25.60 -13.10 0.85
N GLU A 486 26.21 -14.13 1.43
CA GLU A 486 27.59 -14.50 1.17
C GLU A 486 27.77 -14.99 -0.28
N SER A 487 26.82 -15.79 -0.78
CA SER A 487 26.78 -16.21 -2.19
C SER A 487 26.62 -15.02 -3.13
N ALA A 488 25.87 -13.98 -2.77
CA ALA A 488 25.76 -12.76 -3.56
C ALA A 488 27.04 -11.90 -3.52
N ARG A 489 27.69 -11.78 -2.35
CA ARG A 489 28.97 -11.07 -2.20
C ARG A 489 30.07 -11.72 -3.04
N ASN A 490 30.17 -13.05 -2.96
CA ASN A 490 31.26 -13.82 -3.53
C ASN A 490 30.92 -14.42 -4.92
N GLY A 491 29.68 -14.26 -5.40
CA GLY A 491 29.18 -14.92 -6.60
C GLY A 491 29.01 -14.03 -7.82
N SER A 492 28.56 -14.65 -8.91
CA SER A 492 28.24 -14.00 -10.19
C SER A 492 27.15 -12.93 -10.06
N ASP A 493 26.99 -12.06 -11.06
CA ASP A 493 25.90 -11.08 -11.11
C ASP A 493 24.51 -11.74 -10.97
N ALA A 494 24.32 -12.94 -11.50
CA ALA A 494 23.08 -13.71 -11.32
C ALA A 494 22.81 -14.14 -9.86
N ALA A 495 23.85 -14.25 -9.02
CA ALA A 495 23.68 -14.48 -7.58
C ALA A 495 23.30 -13.19 -6.85
N ARG A 496 23.89 -12.05 -7.25
CA ARG A 496 23.52 -10.72 -6.75
C ARG A 496 22.09 -10.34 -7.10
N SER A 497 21.67 -10.52 -8.35
CA SER A 497 20.29 -10.26 -8.78
C SER A 497 19.30 -11.11 -8.01
N ARG A 498 19.55 -12.42 -7.86
CA ARG A 498 18.69 -13.31 -7.05
C ARG A 498 18.60 -12.88 -5.60
N PHE A 499 19.69 -12.39 -5.02
CA PHE A 499 19.66 -11.86 -3.67
C PHE A 499 18.87 -10.54 -3.57
N ASN A 500 19.02 -9.64 -4.53
CA ASN A 500 18.25 -8.39 -4.57
C ASN A 500 16.75 -8.69 -4.67
N TRP A 501 16.34 -9.58 -5.59
CA TRP A 501 14.96 -10.02 -5.70
C TRP A 501 14.48 -10.69 -4.42
N PHE A 502 15.28 -11.56 -3.82
CA PHE A 502 14.99 -12.18 -2.52
C PHE A 502 14.72 -11.13 -1.43
N GLN A 503 15.50 -10.05 -1.39
CA GLN A 503 15.38 -8.97 -0.40
C GLN A 503 14.10 -8.17 -0.55
N THR A 504 13.62 -7.94 -1.78
CA THR A 504 12.36 -7.18 -2.01
C THR A 504 11.19 -7.78 -1.24
N TRP A 505 11.07 -9.10 -1.22
CA TRP A 505 10.03 -9.80 -0.45
C TRP A 505 10.16 -9.60 1.04
N SER A 506 11.38 -9.54 1.57
CA SER A 506 11.63 -9.27 2.99
C SER A 506 11.31 -7.82 3.35
N GLY A 507 11.69 -6.88 2.47
CA GLY A 507 11.51 -5.44 2.67
C GLY A 507 10.05 -5.00 2.57
N HIS A 508 9.32 -5.52 1.58
CA HIS A 508 7.90 -5.21 1.41
C HIS A 508 7.01 -5.92 2.43
N ASN A 509 7.43 -7.05 3.00
CA ASN A 509 6.61 -7.86 3.91
C ASN A 509 7.25 -8.00 5.30
N PRO A 510 7.45 -6.89 6.05
CA PRO A 510 8.16 -6.91 7.32
C PRO A 510 7.44 -7.70 8.42
N ASN A 511 6.14 -8.00 8.26
CA ASN A 511 5.34 -8.80 9.20
C ASN A 511 5.22 -10.28 8.80
N HIS A 512 5.86 -10.71 7.70
CA HIS A 512 5.82 -12.09 7.26
C HIS A 512 7.05 -12.87 7.70
N VAL A 513 6.84 -14.09 8.18
CA VAL A 513 7.94 -15.01 8.50
C VAL A 513 8.36 -15.70 7.22
N GLN A 514 9.67 -15.81 6.97
CA GLN A 514 10.15 -16.58 5.84
C GLN A 514 10.61 -17.96 6.30
N ILE A 515 10.08 -18.99 5.65
CA ILE A 515 10.48 -20.37 5.84
C ILE A 515 11.28 -20.76 4.60
N LEU A 516 12.58 -20.95 4.79
CA LEU A 516 13.53 -21.38 3.76
C LEU A 516 13.93 -22.80 4.09
N LEU A 517 13.69 -23.73 3.17
CA LEU A 517 14.12 -25.12 3.33
C LEU A 517 15.19 -25.43 2.27
N ASP A 518 16.31 -25.98 2.73
CA ASP A 518 17.31 -26.57 1.85
C ASP A 518 16.93 -27.99 1.42
N ASP A 519 17.73 -28.62 0.55
CA ASP A 519 17.45 -29.96 0.06
C ASP A 519 17.34 -31.00 1.20
N ASN A 520 18.18 -30.89 2.23
CA ASN A 520 18.14 -31.82 3.37
C ASN A 520 16.91 -31.59 4.25
N ASP A 521 16.58 -30.34 4.53
CA ASP A 521 15.40 -29.96 5.29
C ASP A 521 14.12 -30.35 4.55
N LEU A 522 14.10 -30.24 3.22
CA LEU A 522 13.00 -30.75 2.39
C LEU A 522 12.87 -32.27 2.50
N GLU A 523 13.96 -33.02 2.44
CA GLU A 523 13.89 -34.48 2.62
C GLU A 523 13.31 -34.87 3.99
N ARG A 524 13.77 -34.22 5.07
CA ARG A 524 13.26 -34.45 6.43
C ARG A 524 11.79 -34.10 6.52
N PHE A 525 11.41 -32.93 5.99
CA PHE A 525 10.05 -32.44 5.94
C PHE A 525 9.12 -33.43 5.23
N VAL A 526 9.53 -33.93 4.07
CA VAL A 526 8.75 -34.89 3.27
C VAL A 526 8.58 -36.20 4.02
N LYS A 527 9.70 -36.81 4.48
CA LYS A 527 9.72 -38.10 5.20
C LYS A 527 8.91 -38.05 6.50
N GLY A 528 8.97 -36.94 7.25
CA GLY A 528 8.31 -36.81 8.55
C GLY A 528 6.84 -36.42 8.49
N THR A 529 6.37 -35.82 7.39
CA THR A 529 5.02 -35.21 7.33
C THR A 529 4.05 -35.96 6.41
N PHE A 530 4.52 -36.52 5.29
CA PHE A 530 3.66 -37.02 4.22
C PHE A 530 3.66 -38.54 4.09
N SER A 531 2.58 -39.10 3.56
CA SER A 531 2.38 -40.54 3.45
C SER A 531 3.52 -41.23 2.70
N PRO A 532 3.84 -42.51 3.03
CA PRO A 532 4.89 -43.24 2.33
C PRO A 532 4.73 -43.20 0.81
N TYR A 533 3.48 -43.13 0.33
CA TYR A 533 3.14 -42.98 -1.08
C TYR A 533 3.60 -41.65 -1.68
N ILE A 534 3.37 -40.52 -1.00
CA ILE A 534 3.85 -39.20 -1.41
C ILE A 534 5.38 -39.12 -1.30
N VAL A 535 5.94 -39.66 -0.21
CA VAL A 535 7.39 -39.70 0.04
C VAL A 535 8.10 -40.40 -1.11
N ASP A 536 7.64 -41.59 -1.49
CA ASP A 536 8.22 -42.36 -2.58
C ASP A 536 8.07 -41.69 -3.94
N ALA A 537 6.89 -41.13 -4.23
CA ALA A 537 6.70 -40.33 -5.45
C ALA A 537 7.68 -39.14 -5.51
N TYR A 538 7.95 -38.49 -4.38
CA TYR A 538 8.92 -37.40 -4.29
C TYR A 538 10.35 -37.87 -4.56
N PHE A 539 10.76 -39.00 -3.99
CA PHE A 539 12.11 -39.55 -4.19
C PHE A 539 12.30 -40.24 -5.54
N ARG A 540 11.22 -40.63 -6.24
CA ARG A 540 11.27 -41.14 -7.60
C ARG A 540 11.63 -40.07 -8.64
N LEU A 541 11.38 -38.79 -8.34
CA LEU A 541 11.71 -37.68 -9.24
C LEU A 541 13.24 -37.51 -9.32
N PRO A 542 13.86 -37.71 -10.50
CA PRO A 542 15.32 -37.79 -10.58
C PRO A 542 16.00 -36.40 -10.52
N ARG A 543 15.32 -35.32 -10.95
CA ARG A 543 15.90 -33.96 -10.94
C ARG A 543 15.57 -33.20 -9.66
N ILE A 544 16.54 -32.44 -9.16
CA ILE A 544 16.35 -31.54 -8.01
C ILE A 544 15.24 -30.52 -8.29
N VAL A 545 15.14 -29.99 -9.50
CA VAL A 545 14.09 -29.02 -9.86
C VAL A 545 12.68 -29.61 -9.79
N GLN A 546 12.50 -30.87 -10.19
CA GLN A 546 11.21 -31.57 -10.07
C GLN A 546 10.83 -31.77 -8.60
N ARG A 547 11.82 -32.11 -7.76
CA ARG A 547 11.62 -32.22 -6.32
C ARG A 547 11.30 -30.87 -5.69
N ALA A 548 11.95 -29.78 -6.11
CA ALA A 548 11.63 -28.43 -5.66
C ALA A 548 10.22 -27.98 -6.10
N ASP A 549 9.82 -28.30 -7.34
CA ASP A 549 8.45 -28.12 -7.82
C ASP A 549 7.46 -28.91 -6.95
N PHE A 550 7.73 -30.18 -6.64
CA PHE A 550 6.82 -30.96 -5.80
C PHE A 550 6.78 -30.44 -4.35
N ALA A 551 7.94 -30.11 -3.79
CA ALA A 551 8.11 -29.58 -2.44
C ALA A 551 7.29 -28.31 -2.20
N ARG A 552 7.14 -27.41 -3.18
CA ARG A 552 6.37 -26.18 -2.98
C ARG A 552 4.91 -26.45 -2.67
N TYR A 553 4.31 -27.45 -3.32
CA TYR A 553 2.93 -27.84 -3.09
C TYR A 553 2.77 -28.50 -1.71
N LEU A 554 3.74 -29.33 -1.32
CA LEU A 554 3.81 -29.96 -0.01
C LEU A 554 3.93 -28.89 1.10
N MET A 555 4.81 -27.91 0.92
CA MET A 555 4.98 -26.79 1.85
C MET A 555 3.70 -25.94 1.97
N LEU A 556 3.05 -25.60 0.86
CA LEU A 556 1.78 -24.85 0.87
C LEU A 556 0.65 -25.64 1.53
N TYR A 557 0.56 -26.94 1.28
CA TYR A 557 -0.46 -27.78 1.91
C TYR A 557 -0.26 -27.83 3.42
N GLU A 558 0.98 -27.93 3.88
CA GLU A 558 1.25 -28.10 5.30
C GLU A 558 1.24 -26.79 6.09
N PHE A 559 1.99 -25.78 5.63
CA PHE A 559 2.13 -24.52 6.35
C PHE A 559 1.08 -23.49 5.95
N GLY A 560 0.61 -23.53 4.71
CA GLY A 560 -0.04 -22.39 4.06
C GLY A 560 0.87 -21.17 3.94
N GLY A 561 0.36 -20.10 3.37
CA GLY A 561 1.06 -18.83 3.16
C GLY A 561 1.31 -18.59 1.68
N VAL A 562 2.30 -17.76 1.38
CA VAL A 562 2.70 -17.39 0.02
C VAL A 562 3.97 -18.15 -0.35
N TYR A 563 3.90 -19.02 -1.34
CA TYR A 563 5.10 -19.58 -1.95
C TYR A 563 5.59 -18.65 -3.06
N THR A 564 6.92 -18.50 -3.18
CA THR A 564 7.50 -17.78 -4.30
C THR A 564 8.90 -18.28 -4.67
N ASP A 565 9.19 -18.42 -5.97
CA ASP A 565 10.50 -18.83 -6.47
C ASP A 565 11.56 -17.78 -6.14
N MET A 566 12.84 -18.18 -6.11
CA MET A 566 13.91 -17.25 -5.72
C MET A 566 14.25 -16.23 -6.82
N ASP A 567 13.91 -16.50 -8.07
CA ASP A 567 13.99 -15.57 -9.18
C ASP A 567 12.73 -14.71 -9.36
N THR A 568 12.04 -14.45 -8.25
CA THR A 568 10.88 -13.56 -8.20
C THR A 568 11.16 -12.31 -7.40
N GLU A 569 10.71 -11.18 -7.91
CA GLU A 569 10.81 -9.88 -7.27
C GLU A 569 9.44 -9.40 -6.83
N CYS A 570 9.34 -8.88 -5.61
CA CYS A 570 8.11 -8.35 -5.03
C CYS A 570 8.10 -6.84 -5.18
N PHE A 571 6.98 -6.29 -5.65
CA PHE A 571 6.77 -4.84 -5.77
C PHE A 571 5.67 -4.34 -4.84
N THR A 572 4.64 -5.16 -4.62
CA THR A 572 3.55 -4.85 -3.70
C THR A 572 3.52 -5.84 -2.54
N PRO A 573 3.50 -5.33 -1.29
CA PRO A 573 3.28 -6.14 -0.09
C PRO A 573 2.06 -7.08 -0.19
N ILE A 574 2.18 -8.30 0.34
CA ILE A 574 1.19 -9.38 0.30
C ILE A 574 -0.13 -8.96 0.97
N ASP A 575 -0.07 -8.20 2.06
CA ASP A 575 -1.24 -7.66 2.75
C ASP A 575 -2.11 -6.76 1.85
N LYS A 576 -1.51 -6.20 0.78
CA LYS A 576 -2.24 -5.42 -0.22
C LYS A 576 -2.86 -6.27 -1.33
N TRP A 577 -2.46 -7.53 -1.50
CA TRP A 577 -2.98 -8.38 -2.57
C TRP A 577 -4.46 -8.68 -2.39
N THR A 578 -4.91 -8.81 -1.15
CA THR A 578 -6.32 -9.02 -0.78
C THR A 578 -6.99 -7.75 -0.27
N PHE A 579 -6.38 -6.55 -0.38
CA PHE A 579 -6.91 -5.32 0.26
C PHE A 579 -8.36 -4.96 -0.10
N GLN A 580 -8.84 -5.40 -1.27
CA GLN A 580 -10.22 -5.17 -1.72
C GLN A 580 -11.20 -6.27 -1.28
N PHE A 581 -10.73 -7.29 -0.59
CA PHE A 581 -11.48 -8.42 -0.09
C PHE A 581 -11.24 -8.57 1.41
N ASN A 582 -12.14 -9.24 2.12
CA ASN A 582 -11.84 -9.60 3.49
C ASN A 582 -10.73 -10.67 3.45
N ALA A 583 -9.55 -10.38 4.02
CA ALA A 583 -8.43 -11.32 3.99
C ALA A 583 -8.79 -12.68 4.64
N SER A 584 -9.75 -12.70 5.58
CA SER A 584 -10.25 -13.95 6.18
C SER A 584 -11.22 -14.73 5.30
N SER A 585 -11.72 -14.15 4.21
CA SER A 585 -12.59 -14.84 3.23
C SER A 585 -11.82 -15.37 2.02
N VAL A 586 -10.50 -15.21 1.98
CA VAL A 586 -9.64 -15.69 0.89
C VAL A 586 -8.82 -16.88 1.38
N SER A 587 -9.03 -18.04 0.76
CA SER A 587 -8.31 -19.29 1.07
C SER A 587 -7.21 -19.61 0.08
N ALA A 588 -7.22 -19.01 -1.12
CA ALA A 588 -6.15 -19.14 -2.10
C ALA A 588 -6.02 -17.90 -3.01
N ILE A 589 -4.81 -17.63 -3.50
CA ILE A 589 -4.51 -16.59 -4.49
C ILE A 589 -3.66 -17.22 -5.59
N ILE A 590 -4.15 -17.16 -6.83
CA ILE A 590 -3.49 -17.70 -8.02
C ILE A 590 -3.53 -16.67 -9.15
N GLY A 591 -2.49 -16.61 -9.99
CA GLY A 591 -2.47 -15.72 -11.15
C GLY A 591 -2.57 -16.46 -12.47
N ILE A 592 -3.09 -15.81 -13.50
CA ILE A 592 -3.06 -16.32 -14.88
C ILE A 592 -1.71 -15.97 -15.49
N GLU A 593 -1.00 -16.97 -15.99
CA GLU A 593 0.29 -16.80 -16.64
C GLU A 593 0.14 -16.56 -18.16
N ILE A 594 -0.53 -17.46 -18.88
CA ILE A 594 -0.70 -17.38 -20.35
C ILE A 594 -2.15 -17.76 -20.71
N PHE A 595 -2.73 -17.16 -21.75
CA PHE A 595 -4.06 -17.53 -22.26
C PHE A 595 -3.90 -18.64 -23.30
N GLY A 596 -4.76 -19.66 -23.20
CA GLY A 596 -5.05 -20.64 -24.25
C GLY A 596 -3.87 -21.13 -25.09
N VAL A 597 -2.98 -21.95 -24.51
CA VAL A 597 -1.88 -22.63 -25.25
C VAL A 597 -1.89 -24.16 -25.07
N SER A 598 -2.78 -24.70 -24.23
CA SER A 598 -2.99 -26.16 -24.17
C SER A 598 -3.82 -26.63 -25.36
N ASP A 599 -3.76 -27.93 -25.67
CA ASP A 599 -4.54 -28.56 -26.74
C ASP A 599 -6.07 -28.30 -26.61
N ASP A 600 -6.53 -28.02 -25.38
CA ASP A 600 -7.92 -27.72 -25.05
C ASP A 600 -8.26 -26.20 -25.04
N GLY A 601 -7.29 -25.33 -25.37
CA GLY A 601 -7.47 -23.87 -25.38
C GLY A 601 -7.63 -23.23 -23.99
N LEU A 602 -7.15 -23.87 -22.92
CA LEU A 602 -7.26 -23.38 -21.55
C LEU A 602 -6.04 -22.55 -21.13
N ASP A 603 -6.26 -21.62 -20.19
CA ASP A 603 -5.19 -20.76 -19.67
C ASP A 603 -4.27 -21.53 -18.73
N GLN A 604 -3.01 -21.12 -18.70
CA GLN A 604 -2.05 -21.56 -17.70
C GLN A 604 -2.05 -20.61 -16.51
N PHE A 605 -1.96 -21.16 -15.30
CA PHE A 605 -1.83 -20.42 -14.04
C PHE A 605 -0.38 -20.38 -13.58
N THR A 606 -0.01 -19.30 -12.91
CA THR A 606 1.30 -19.13 -12.28
C THR A 606 1.50 -20.19 -11.19
N GLN A 607 2.68 -20.78 -11.18
CA GLN A 607 3.10 -21.75 -10.15
C GLN A 607 4.34 -21.30 -9.36
N TRP A 608 4.96 -20.21 -9.80
CA TRP A 608 6.18 -19.66 -9.22
C TRP A 608 5.89 -18.59 -8.16
N THR A 609 4.66 -18.06 -8.10
CA THR A 609 4.11 -17.30 -6.96
C THR A 609 2.64 -17.67 -6.78
N MET A 610 2.26 -18.08 -5.57
CA MET A 610 0.89 -18.47 -5.23
C MET A 610 0.68 -18.46 -3.71
N ALA A 611 -0.57 -18.34 -3.27
CA ALA A 611 -0.90 -18.32 -1.84
C ALA A 611 -2.03 -19.29 -1.50
N PHE A 612 -1.92 -19.98 -0.36
CA PHE A 612 -2.94 -20.93 0.09
C PHE A 612 -3.09 -20.92 1.61
N ALA A 613 -4.30 -21.20 2.05
CA ALA A 613 -4.58 -21.64 3.39
C ALA A 613 -3.98 -23.05 3.60
N PRO A 614 -3.54 -23.38 4.83
CA PRO A 614 -3.08 -24.73 5.13
C PRO A 614 -4.21 -25.74 4.90
N LYS A 615 -3.84 -26.92 4.40
CA LYS A 615 -4.72 -28.06 4.09
C LYS A 615 -5.82 -27.73 3.08
N HIS A 616 -5.56 -26.81 2.15
CA HIS A 616 -6.55 -26.43 1.15
C HIS A 616 -6.99 -27.63 0.28
N PRO A 617 -8.30 -27.87 0.04
CA PRO A 617 -8.79 -29.07 -0.63
C PRO A 617 -8.24 -29.30 -2.04
N PHE A 618 -7.95 -28.22 -2.77
CA PHE A 618 -7.29 -28.33 -4.08
C PHE A 618 -5.89 -28.94 -3.97
N LEU A 619 -5.07 -28.50 -3.00
CA LEU A 619 -3.71 -29.02 -2.83
C LEU A 619 -3.75 -30.49 -2.42
N GLU A 620 -4.69 -30.88 -1.57
CA GLU A 620 -4.89 -32.28 -1.20
C GLU A 620 -5.12 -33.18 -2.43
N GLN A 621 -6.09 -32.81 -3.26
CA GLN A 621 -6.40 -33.55 -4.49
C GLN A 621 -5.24 -33.51 -5.49
N PHE A 622 -4.59 -32.35 -5.62
CA PHE A 622 -3.48 -32.15 -6.52
C PHE A 622 -2.28 -33.03 -6.16
N LEU A 623 -1.92 -33.12 -4.88
CA LEU A 623 -0.82 -33.95 -4.40
C LEU A 623 -1.06 -35.43 -4.70
N VAL A 624 -2.28 -35.93 -4.48
CA VAL A 624 -2.67 -37.31 -4.84
C VAL A 624 -2.56 -37.53 -6.34
N ASN A 625 -3.08 -36.61 -7.15
CA ASN A 625 -3.09 -36.75 -8.61
C ASN A 625 -1.67 -36.67 -9.18
N LEU A 626 -0.83 -35.75 -8.68
CA LEU A 626 0.56 -35.61 -9.08
C LEU A 626 1.36 -36.88 -8.74
N SER A 627 1.24 -37.39 -7.51
CA SER A 627 1.91 -38.64 -7.12
C SER A 627 1.47 -39.81 -8.00
N THR A 628 0.18 -39.95 -8.25
CA THR A 628 -0.35 -41.01 -9.14
C THR A 628 0.22 -40.87 -10.54
N LYS A 629 0.28 -39.64 -11.07
CA LYS A 629 0.85 -39.39 -12.39
C LYS A 629 2.35 -39.69 -12.44
N ILE A 630 3.09 -39.40 -11.38
CA ILE A 630 4.50 -39.80 -11.25
C ILE A 630 4.61 -41.33 -11.31
N TYR A 631 3.74 -42.08 -10.62
CA TYR A 631 3.73 -43.55 -10.69
C TYR A 631 3.47 -44.09 -12.09
N GLU A 632 2.50 -43.52 -12.80
CA GLU A 632 2.13 -43.91 -14.17
C GLU A 632 3.19 -43.54 -15.22
N THR A 633 4.07 -42.59 -14.92
CA THR A 633 5.09 -42.11 -15.86
C THR A 633 6.28 -43.06 -15.87
N SER A 634 6.77 -43.41 -17.07
CA SER A 634 7.97 -44.25 -17.22
C SER A 634 9.23 -43.55 -16.71
N ASP A 635 10.22 -44.31 -16.23
CA ASP A 635 11.46 -43.74 -15.69
C ASP A 635 12.24 -42.90 -16.72
N ASP A 636 12.20 -43.28 -18.00
CA ASP A 636 12.83 -42.52 -19.09
C ASP A 636 12.10 -41.19 -19.33
N SER A 637 10.77 -41.18 -19.25
CA SER A 637 9.99 -39.94 -19.34
C SER A 637 10.24 -39.02 -18.14
N LEU A 638 10.43 -39.56 -16.93
CA LEU A 638 10.75 -38.77 -15.74
C LEU A 638 12.11 -38.06 -15.83
N LYS A 639 13.07 -38.64 -16.55
CA LYS A 639 14.39 -38.02 -16.78
C LYS A 639 14.34 -36.86 -17.77
N SER A 640 13.37 -36.86 -18.69
CA SER A 640 13.22 -35.81 -19.70
C SER A 640 13.07 -34.43 -19.04
N VAL A 641 13.68 -33.42 -19.67
CA VAL A 641 13.51 -32.02 -19.26
C VAL A 641 12.05 -31.58 -19.40
N ASP A 642 11.32 -32.16 -20.35
CA ASP A 642 9.90 -31.85 -20.59
C ASP A 642 9.02 -32.25 -19.41
N ALA A 643 9.40 -33.26 -18.63
CA ALA A 643 8.68 -33.64 -17.42
C ALA A 643 8.69 -32.53 -16.36
N VAL A 644 9.68 -31.63 -16.37
CA VAL A 644 9.68 -30.48 -15.46
C VAL A 644 8.51 -29.55 -15.76
N VAL A 645 8.21 -29.28 -17.04
CA VAL A 645 7.11 -28.38 -17.44
C VAL A 645 5.77 -29.11 -17.48
N GLY A 646 5.78 -30.35 -18.00
CA GLY A 646 4.61 -31.16 -18.30
C GLY A 646 4.04 -31.96 -17.13
N LEU A 647 4.87 -32.32 -16.14
CA LEU A 647 4.46 -33.15 -15.00
C LEU A 647 4.46 -32.38 -13.68
N THR A 648 5.61 -31.85 -13.25
CA THR A 648 5.71 -31.10 -11.98
C THR A 648 5.45 -29.61 -12.12
N GLY A 649 5.38 -29.12 -13.36
CA GLY A 649 5.35 -27.71 -13.69
C GLY A 649 3.96 -27.15 -14.05
N PRO A 650 3.91 -25.99 -14.74
CA PRO A 650 2.69 -25.20 -14.88
C PRO A 650 1.62 -25.90 -15.71
N MET A 651 1.97 -26.87 -16.56
CA MET A 651 1.02 -27.54 -17.43
C MET A 651 0.08 -28.45 -16.62
N PHE A 652 0.63 -29.41 -15.87
CA PHE A 652 -0.18 -30.30 -15.02
C PHE A 652 -0.92 -29.51 -13.93
N TRP A 653 -0.25 -28.56 -13.30
CA TRP A 653 -0.83 -27.62 -12.32
C TRP A 653 -2.11 -26.95 -12.84
N SER A 654 -2.04 -26.37 -14.04
CA SER A 654 -3.16 -25.62 -14.62
C SER A 654 -4.32 -26.54 -14.98
N VAL A 655 -4.04 -27.72 -15.54
CA VAL A 655 -5.06 -28.72 -15.90
C VAL A 655 -5.85 -29.15 -14.66
N GLU A 656 -5.15 -29.48 -13.58
CA GLU A 656 -5.79 -29.90 -12.33
C GLU A 656 -6.60 -28.76 -11.70
N TRP A 657 -6.13 -27.51 -11.81
CA TRP A 657 -6.90 -26.35 -11.36
C TRP A 657 -8.23 -26.20 -12.09
N TRP A 658 -8.21 -26.32 -13.42
CA TRP A 658 -9.42 -26.29 -14.23
C TRP A 658 -10.39 -27.42 -13.88
N LYS A 659 -9.88 -28.63 -13.64
CA LYS A 659 -10.69 -29.77 -13.18
C LYS A 659 -11.33 -29.49 -11.82
N PHE A 660 -10.57 -28.94 -10.88
CA PHE A 660 -11.06 -28.59 -9.54
C PHE A 660 -12.16 -27.52 -9.57
N MET A 661 -11.98 -26.45 -10.37
CA MET A 661 -13.02 -25.42 -10.51
C MET A 661 -14.30 -26.00 -11.14
N LYS A 662 -14.16 -26.82 -12.20
CA LYS A 662 -15.29 -27.50 -12.86
C LYS A 662 -16.04 -28.43 -11.90
N SER A 663 -15.34 -29.23 -11.10
CA SER A 663 -15.96 -30.18 -10.17
C SER A 663 -16.75 -29.49 -9.06
N ARG A 664 -16.34 -28.27 -8.67
CA ARG A 664 -17.04 -27.42 -7.69
C ARG A 664 -18.19 -26.59 -8.27
N LYS A 665 -18.53 -26.77 -9.56
CA LYS A 665 -19.56 -25.98 -10.28
C LYS A 665 -19.32 -24.47 -10.18
N ILE A 666 -18.06 -24.08 -10.09
CA ILE A 666 -17.66 -22.69 -10.02
C ILE A 666 -17.86 -22.06 -11.41
N ASP A 667 -18.48 -20.87 -11.46
CA ASP A 667 -18.63 -20.12 -12.70
C ASP A 667 -17.28 -19.55 -13.17
N VAL A 668 -16.65 -20.31 -14.06
CA VAL A 668 -15.40 -19.95 -14.72
C VAL A 668 -15.59 -19.14 -16.01
N SER A 669 -16.84 -18.84 -16.40
CA SER A 669 -17.08 -17.99 -17.54
C SER A 669 -16.45 -16.62 -17.28
N ASN A 670 -15.68 -16.14 -18.25
CA ASN A 670 -14.91 -14.89 -18.23
C ASN A 670 -13.53 -14.91 -17.54
N LEU A 671 -13.07 -16.02 -16.95
CA LEU A 671 -11.68 -16.07 -16.41
C LEU A 671 -10.63 -15.88 -17.50
N GLN A 672 -10.90 -16.40 -18.70
CA GLN A 672 -10.03 -16.26 -19.89
C GLN A 672 -9.88 -14.83 -20.42
N SER A 673 -10.71 -13.89 -19.95
CA SER A 673 -10.64 -12.47 -20.33
C SER A 673 -9.89 -11.62 -19.30
N LEU A 674 -9.46 -12.20 -18.17
CA LEU A 674 -8.84 -11.48 -17.07
C LEU A 674 -7.40 -11.10 -17.41
N HIS A 675 -7.24 -9.89 -17.96
CA HIS A 675 -5.91 -9.33 -18.22
C HIS A 675 -5.44 -8.38 -17.11
N ARG A 676 -6.20 -7.31 -16.84
CA ARG A 676 -5.85 -6.27 -15.84
C ARG A 676 -6.76 -6.26 -14.61
N SER A 677 -7.67 -7.21 -14.54
CA SER A 677 -8.64 -7.39 -13.46
C SER A 677 -8.37 -8.70 -12.74
N TYR A 678 -8.89 -8.82 -11.52
CA TYR A 678 -8.98 -10.08 -10.79
C TYR A 678 -10.44 -10.36 -10.42
N LYS A 679 -10.73 -11.61 -10.10
CA LYS A 679 -12.07 -12.06 -9.71
C LYS A 679 -11.92 -12.95 -8.47
N LEU A 680 -12.73 -12.67 -7.45
CA LEU A 680 -12.92 -13.62 -6.36
C LEU A 680 -13.93 -14.66 -6.84
N VAL A 681 -13.53 -15.92 -6.79
CA VAL A 681 -14.24 -17.07 -7.33
C VAL A 681 -14.42 -18.06 -6.19
N GLY A 682 -15.59 -18.01 -5.54
CA GLY A 682 -15.76 -18.64 -4.22
C GLY A 682 -14.87 -17.93 -3.20
N ASP A 683 -13.94 -18.67 -2.61
CA ASP A 683 -12.90 -18.22 -1.67
C ASP A 683 -11.50 -18.10 -2.32
N VAL A 684 -11.41 -18.33 -3.65
CA VAL A 684 -10.16 -18.25 -4.42
C VAL A 684 -10.07 -16.94 -5.19
N LEU A 685 -9.02 -16.16 -4.94
CA LEU A 685 -8.75 -14.94 -5.67
C LEU A 685 -7.92 -15.25 -6.93
N VAL A 686 -8.55 -15.12 -8.09
CA VAL A 686 -7.90 -15.32 -9.40
C VAL A 686 -7.42 -13.98 -9.94
N LEU A 687 -6.12 -13.82 -10.06
CA LEU A 687 -5.45 -12.62 -10.56
C LEU A 687 -5.26 -12.69 -12.08
N GLY A 688 -5.59 -11.60 -12.77
CA GLY A 688 -5.29 -11.47 -14.20
C GLY A 688 -3.80 -11.38 -14.48
N ARG A 689 -3.43 -11.47 -15.76
CA ARG A 689 -2.04 -11.61 -16.21
C ARG A 689 -1.03 -10.58 -15.71
N ILE A 690 -1.44 -9.33 -15.49
CA ILE A 690 -0.47 -8.28 -15.11
C ILE A 690 0.06 -8.46 -13.70
N TYR A 691 -0.70 -9.08 -12.80
CA TYR A 691 -0.39 -9.02 -11.36
C TYR A 691 0.94 -9.70 -11.03
N PHE A 692 1.22 -10.80 -11.72
CA PHE A 692 2.44 -11.58 -11.60
C PHE A 692 3.32 -11.48 -12.87
N ARG A 693 3.20 -10.44 -13.69
CA ARG A 693 4.09 -10.29 -14.86
C ARG A 693 4.55 -8.87 -15.10
N ASP A 694 3.77 -7.91 -14.64
CA ASP A 694 4.10 -6.51 -14.76
C ASP A 694 4.93 -6.08 -13.53
N PRO A 695 6.18 -5.60 -13.73
CA PRO A 695 7.05 -5.13 -12.65
C PRO A 695 6.45 -3.99 -11.81
N ALA A 696 5.32 -3.40 -12.21
CA ALA A 696 4.64 -2.34 -11.46
C ALA A 696 3.46 -2.82 -10.60
N VAL A 697 3.15 -4.12 -10.56
CA VAL A 697 1.93 -4.65 -9.91
C VAL A 697 2.25 -5.43 -8.63
N PHE A 698 2.28 -6.78 -8.62
CA PHE A 698 2.53 -7.53 -7.37
C PHE A 698 3.92 -8.15 -7.33
N SER A 699 4.23 -8.97 -8.31
CA SER A 699 5.56 -9.59 -8.45
C SER A 699 5.87 -9.88 -9.92
N VAL A 700 7.13 -10.10 -10.23
CA VAL A 700 7.57 -10.58 -11.54
C VAL A 700 8.53 -11.74 -11.38
N HIS A 701 8.50 -12.65 -12.36
CA HIS A 701 9.42 -13.77 -12.48
C HIS A 701 10.49 -13.46 -13.53
N HIS A 702 11.76 -13.70 -13.20
CA HIS A 702 12.91 -13.32 -14.03
C HIS A 702 13.46 -14.47 -14.89
N TYR A 703 12.78 -15.63 -14.92
CA TYR A 703 13.11 -16.77 -15.79
C TYR A 703 14.59 -17.21 -15.74
N ALA A 704 15.18 -17.23 -14.55
CA ALA A 704 16.61 -17.52 -14.37
C ALA A 704 16.98 -18.97 -14.78
N GLY A 705 15.98 -19.84 -14.95
CA GLY A 705 16.13 -21.20 -15.49
C GLY A 705 16.72 -21.28 -16.90
N ASP A 706 16.62 -20.22 -17.72
CA ASP A 706 17.14 -20.15 -19.09
C ASP A 706 18.62 -19.71 -19.17
N LEU A 707 19.19 -19.24 -18.06
CA LEU A 707 20.57 -18.77 -17.98
C LEU A 707 21.59 -19.87 -18.31
N LYS A 708 22.86 -19.49 -18.57
CA LYS A 708 23.95 -20.41 -18.93
C LYS A 708 24.15 -21.56 -17.93
N ASN A 709 23.85 -21.31 -16.64
CA ASN A 709 23.91 -22.29 -15.55
C ASN A 709 22.52 -22.65 -15.00
N GLY A 710 21.46 -22.37 -15.76
CA GLY A 710 20.07 -22.66 -15.37
C GLY A 710 19.76 -24.16 -15.43
N TRP A 711 18.67 -24.56 -14.78
CA TRP A 711 18.30 -25.97 -14.65
C TRP A 711 18.04 -26.65 -16.01
N LYS A 712 17.61 -25.90 -17.03
CA LYS A 712 17.37 -26.41 -18.40
C LYS A 712 18.65 -26.94 -19.07
N LYS A 713 19.83 -26.59 -18.57
CA LYS A 713 21.15 -27.00 -19.10
C LYS A 713 21.86 -28.03 -18.23
N GLN A 714 21.19 -28.55 -17.18
CA GLN A 714 21.74 -29.61 -16.34
C GLN A 714 21.76 -30.94 -17.09
N LYS A 715 22.85 -31.72 -16.92
CA LYS A 715 22.98 -33.08 -17.47
C LYS A 715 21.81 -33.96 -17.05
N GLU A 716 21.49 -34.96 -17.86
CA GLU A 716 20.49 -35.95 -17.48
C GLU A 716 20.89 -36.64 -16.18
N PRO A 717 19.95 -36.79 -15.24
CA PRO A 717 20.21 -37.45 -13.96
C PRO A 717 20.33 -38.96 -14.15
N ASP A 718 21.04 -39.61 -13.23
CA ASP A 718 21.14 -41.07 -13.15
C ASP A 718 19.77 -41.72 -12.93
N ALA A 719 19.68 -43.04 -13.13
CA ALA A 719 18.44 -43.79 -12.96
C ALA A 719 17.84 -43.59 -11.55
N PRO A 720 16.53 -43.35 -11.42
CA PRO A 720 15.90 -43.20 -10.12
C PRO A 720 16.09 -44.47 -9.29
N VAL A 721 16.33 -44.30 -7.99
CA VAL A 721 16.39 -45.43 -7.06
C VAL A 721 14.98 -46.01 -6.98
N GLN A 722 14.76 -47.19 -7.56
CA GLN A 722 13.47 -47.87 -7.48
C GLN A 722 13.19 -48.25 -6.02
N ALA A 723 12.13 -47.70 -5.46
CA ALA A 723 11.54 -48.24 -4.26
C ALA A 723 10.28 -49.04 -4.65
N SER A 724 10.24 -50.29 -4.18
CA SER A 724 9.18 -51.25 -4.51
C SER A 724 8.01 -51.08 -3.54
N ILE A 725 7.05 -50.22 -3.88
CA ILE A 725 5.81 -50.09 -3.11
C ILE A 725 4.78 -51.14 -3.54
N SER A 726 4.15 -51.80 -2.56
CA SER A 726 3.10 -52.79 -2.81
C SER A 726 1.79 -52.14 -3.31
N LYS A 727 1.00 -52.86 -4.13
CA LYS A 727 -0.28 -52.34 -4.67
C LYS A 727 -1.30 -51.96 -3.57
N SER A 728 -1.33 -52.66 -2.44
CA SER A 728 -2.22 -52.32 -1.32
C SER A 728 -1.79 -51.02 -0.64
N SER A 729 -0.48 -50.82 -0.44
CA SER A 729 0.10 -49.58 0.06
C SER A 729 -0.14 -48.39 -0.88
N MET A 730 -0.15 -48.61 -2.20
CA MET A 730 -0.55 -47.58 -3.16
C MET A 730 -2.01 -47.16 -3.00
N VAL A 731 -2.94 -48.11 -2.90
CA VAL A 731 -4.38 -47.79 -2.78
C VAL A 731 -4.69 -47.05 -1.48
N GLN A 732 -4.01 -47.40 -0.38
CA GLN A 732 -4.13 -46.68 0.88
C GLN A 732 -3.52 -45.27 0.77
N GLY A 733 -2.33 -45.15 0.18
CA GLY A 733 -1.66 -43.87 -0.02
C GLY A 733 -2.40 -42.90 -0.96
N VAL A 734 -3.11 -43.40 -1.98
CA VAL A 734 -3.98 -42.57 -2.84
C VAL A 734 -5.10 -41.90 -2.04
N LYS A 735 -5.50 -42.47 -0.89
CA LYS A 735 -6.54 -41.91 -0.03
C LYS A 735 -6.00 -40.96 1.04
N GLU A 736 -4.69 -40.93 1.28
CA GLU A 736 -4.07 -40.23 2.41
C GLU A 736 -2.84 -39.41 1.99
N VAL A 737 -2.89 -38.09 2.21
CA VAL A 737 -1.76 -37.19 1.91
C VAL A 737 -0.73 -37.15 3.05
N ALA A 738 -1.18 -37.10 4.31
CA ALA A 738 -0.32 -37.09 5.49
C ALA A 738 0.07 -38.52 5.91
N SER A 739 1.30 -38.73 6.42
CA SER A 739 1.78 -40.09 6.76
C SER A 739 1.27 -40.66 8.04
N GLN A 740 0.90 -39.79 8.98
CA GLN A 740 0.82 -40.20 10.36
C GLN A 740 -0.44 -39.63 10.99
N ASN A 741 -1.26 -40.52 11.56
CA ASN A 741 -2.30 -40.17 12.55
C ASN A 741 -1.66 -39.72 13.88
N VAL A 742 -0.48 -39.10 13.80
CA VAL A 742 0.30 -38.64 14.94
C VAL A 742 -0.06 -37.18 15.16
N THR A 743 -0.55 -36.87 16.36
CA THR A 743 -1.03 -35.53 16.69
C THR A 743 0.11 -34.53 16.89
N ILE A 744 1.28 -35.01 17.33
CA ILE A 744 2.50 -34.20 17.49
C ILE A 744 3.36 -34.32 16.21
N PRO A 745 3.53 -33.25 15.42
CA PRO A 745 4.27 -33.31 14.17
C PRO A 745 5.79 -33.48 14.39
N PHE A 746 6.46 -34.15 13.44
CA PHE A 746 7.92 -34.37 13.43
C PHE A 746 8.69 -33.08 13.14
N ARG A 747 8.70 -32.17 14.11
CA ARG A 747 9.39 -30.88 14.06
C ARG A 747 10.07 -30.58 15.37
N ILE A 748 11.21 -29.92 15.30
CA ILE A 748 11.94 -29.41 16.46
C ILE A 748 12.03 -27.90 16.33
N MET A 749 11.43 -27.17 17.27
CA MET A 749 11.41 -25.72 17.32
C MET A 749 12.48 -25.19 18.27
N ARG A 750 13.34 -24.30 17.76
CA ARG A 750 14.47 -23.73 18.51
C ARG A 750 14.57 -22.21 18.29
N PRO A 751 14.05 -21.39 19.23
CA PRO A 751 14.21 -19.94 19.21
C PRO A 751 15.59 -19.54 19.78
N VAL A 752 16.64 -19.72 18.98
CA VAL A 752 18.05 -19.58 19.44
C VAL A 752 18.72 -18.29 18.98
N GLY A 753 17.93 -17.26 18.64
CA GLY A 753 18.43 -15.92 18.30
C GLY A 753 18.99 -15.77 16.88
N THR A 754 19.31 -16.88 16.20
CA THR A 754 19.67 -16.92 14.77
C THR A 754 18.80 -17.93 14.02
N ASN A 755 18.63 -17.70 12.71
CA ASN A 755 18.04 -18.64 11.78
C ASN A 755 19.10 -19.32 10.87
N SER A 756 20.38 -19.10 11.14
CA SER A 756 21.51 -19.66 10.40
C SER A 756 22.26 -20.68 11.24
N ARG A 757 22.32 -21.92 10.74
CA ARG A 757 23.14 -22.99 11.33
C ARG A 757 24.63 -22.62 11.33
N LYS A 758 25.09 -21.89 10.31
CA LYS A 758 26.49 -21.43 10.18
C LYS A 758 26.81 -20.33 11.19
N GLU A 759 25.92 -19.38 11.40
CA GLU A 759 26.10 -18.37 12.45
C GLU A 759 26.09 -18.99 13.83
N LEU A 760 25.15 -19.91 14.09
CA LEU A 760 25.09 -20.66 15.33
C LEU A 760 26.41 -21.40 15.58
N ALA A 761 26.95 -22.05 14.55
CA ALA A 761 28.25 -22.70 14.58
C ALA A 761 29.43 -21.76 14.84
N SER A 762 29.37 -20.53 14.33
CA SER A 762 30.41 -19.52 14.55
C SER A 762 30.32 -18.86 15.92
N GLN A 763 29.11 -18.66 16.44
CA GLN A 763 28.84 -18.02 17.73
C GLN A 763 29.05 -18.99 18.90
N PHE A 764 28.73 -20.27 18.67
CA PHE A 764 28.76 -21.33 19.68
C PHE A 764 29.39 -22.62 19.13
N PRO A 765 30.68 -22.61 18.76
CA PRO A 765 31.34 -23.76 18.13
C PRO A 765 31.33 -25.02 18.99
N GLU A 766 31.43 -24.87 20.31
CA GLU A 766 31.32 -25.95 21.29
C GLU A 766 29.94 -26.64 21.31
N HIS A 767 28.87 -25.92 20.96
CA HIS A 767 27.49 -26.42 21.03
C HIS A 767 26.95 -26.99 19.70
N ILE A 768 27.70 -26.93 18.60
CA ILE A 768 27.32 -27.56 17.31
C ILE A 768 27.10 -29.06 17.47
N SER A 769 27.92 -29.70 18.30
CA SER A 769 27.84 -31.14 18.60
C SER A 769 26.46 -31.51 19.14
N ALA A 770 25.88 -30.64 19.97
CA ALA A 770 24.52 -30.77 20.47
C ALA A 770 23.52 -30.74 19.33
N PHE A 771 23.54 -29.74 18.44
CA PHE A 771 22.63 -29.70 17.28
C PHE A 771 22.72 -30.93 16.38
N ARG A 772 23.94 -31.42 16.11
CA ARG A 772 24.15 -32.62 15.29
C ARG A 772 23.57 -33.87 15.94
N SER A 773 23.66 -34.00 17.26
CA SER A 773 23.08 -35.15 17.97
C SER A 773 21.58 -35.30 17.73
N TRP A 774 20.85 -34.17 17.69
CA TRP A 774 19.43 -34.15 17.39
C TRP A 774 19.13 -34.55 15.95
N ASP A 775 19.89 -34.05 14.97
CA ASP A 775 19.70 -34.42 13.55
C ASP A 775 19.97 -35.90 13.28
N ILE A 776 20.99 -36.47 13.94
CA ILE A 776 21.38 -37.88 13.76
C ILE A 776 20.34 -38.82 14.36
N LEU A 777 19.89 -38.52 15.58
CA LEU A 777 18.95 -39.39 16.30
C LEU A 777 17.50 -39.19 15.85
N ASN A 778 17.16 -38.03 15.29
CA ASN A 778 15.80 -37.70 14.86
C ASN A 778 15.76 -37.34 13.36
N PRO A 779 16.13 -38.27 12.46
CA PRO A 779 16.34 -37.98 11.04
C PRO A 779 15.05 -37.59 10.29
N MET A 780 13.87 -37.83 10.87
CA MET A 780 12.58 -37.41 10.31
C MET A 780 12.11 -36.04 10.82
N HIS A 781 12.77 -35.46 11.82
CA HIS A 781 12.32 -34.21 12.42
C HIS A 781 12.89 -32.99 11.68
N LEU A 782 12.01 -32.11 11.24
CA LEU A 782 12.40 -30.83 10.66
C LEU A 782 12.78 -29.83 11.76
N GLN A 783 14.00 -29.31 11.76
CA GLN A 783 14.38 -28.24 12.67
C GLN A 783 13.96 -26.86 12.14
N LEU A 784 13.14 -26.15 12.91
CA LEU A 784 12.72 -24.77 12.63
C LEU A 784 13.49 -23.80 13.53
N LEU A 785 14.44 -23.08 12.95
CA LEU A 785 15.28 -22.08 13.62
C LEU A 785 14.70 -20.69 13.39
N PHE A 786 14.39 -19.98 14.48
CA PHE A 786 13.86 -18.62 14.42
C PHE A 786 14.85 -17.67 15.08
N SER A 787 15.25 -16.63 14.34
CA SER A 787 15.95 -15.48 14.92
C SER A 787 15.00 -14.63 15.77
N ASP A 788 15.54 -13.71 16.57
CA ASP A 788 14.70 -12.76 17.33
C ASP A 788 13.82 -11.92 16.40
N ASP A 789 14.36 -11.55 15.24
CA ASP A 789 13.58 -10.86 14.21
C ASP A 789 12.49 -11.74 13.64
N ASP A 790 12.77 -13.01 13.34
CA ASP A 790 11.74 -13.92 12.82
C ASP A 790 10.63 -14.17 13.86
N LEU A 791 10.96 -14.25 15.15
CA LEU A 791 9.95 -14.27 16.23
C LEU A 791 9.15 -12.96 16.28
N ASN A 792 9.79 -11.80 16.18
CA ASN A 792 9.09 -10.52 16.14
C ASN A 792 8.09 -10.46 14.97
N ARG A 793 8.48 -10.94 13.79
CA ARG A 793 7.60 -11.04 12.61
C ARG A 793 6.47 -12.02 12.85
N PHE A 794 6.79 -13.19 13.39
CA PHE A 794 5.83 -14.25 13.72
C PHE A 794 4.74 -13.76 14.66
N VAL A 795 5.10 -12.99 15.69
CA VAL A 795 4.15 -12.42 16.65
C VAL A 795 3.30 -11.31 16.03
N LYS A 796 3.91 -10.37 15.30
CA LYS A 796 3.19 -9.27 14.61
C LYS A 796 2.19 -9.77 13.57
N GLY A 797 2.56 -10.80 12.81
CA GLY A 797 1.74 -11.34 11.73
C GLY A 797 0.76 -12.42 12.19
N GLY A 798 1.00 -13.11 13.31
CA GLY A 798 0.29 -14.34 13.64
C GLY A 798 -0.73 -14.25 14.78
N PHE A 799 -0.69 -13.20 15.59
CA PHE A 799 -1.37 -13.17 16.90
C PHE A 799 -2.12 -11.86 17.17
N SER A 800 -3.05 -11.90 18.14
CA SER A 800 -3.88 -10.75 18.52
C SER A 800 -3.06 -9.60 19.07
N ARG A 801 -3.62 -8.39 19.03
CA ARG A 801 -2.99 -7.18 19.56
C ARG A 801 -2.56 -7.31 21.03
N GLU A 802 -3.35 -8.00 21.84
CA GLU A 802 -3.04 -8.28 23.25
C GLU A 802 -1.73 -9.09 23.40
N ILE A 803 -1.60 -10.20 22.66
CA ILE A 803 -0.36 -11.02 22.67
C ILE A 803 0.83 -10.21 22.16
N GLN A 804 0.63 -9.36 21.15
CA GLN A 804 1.68 -8.50 20.62
C GLN A 804 2.15 -7.48 21.68
N GLU A 805 1.23 -6.78 22.35
CA GLU A 805 1.55 -5.80 23.38
C GLU A 805 2.31 -6.45 24.55
N THR A 806 1.86 -7.60 25.05
CA THR A 806 2.59 -8.38 26.06
C THR A 806 3.98 -8.75 25.55
N TYR A 807 4.08 -9.40 24.38
CA TYR A 807 5.36 -9.85 23.84
C TYR A 807 6.38 -8.70 23.68
N PHE A 808 5.96 -7.55 23.15
CA PHE A 808 6.85 -6.41 22.96
C PHE A 808 7.17 -5.63 24.25
N SER A 809 6.46 -5.87 25.35
CA SER A 809 6.82 -5.35 26.68
C SER A 809 7.93 -6.16 27.38
N LEU A 810 8.16 -7.40 26.96
CA LEU A 810 9.12 -8.33 27.58
C LEU A 810 10.56 -8.05 27.15
N SER A 811 11.53 -8.47 27.99
CA SER A 811 12.96 -8.48 27.64
C SER A 811 13.27 -9.48 26.51
N ALA A 812 14.43 -9.39 25.87
CA ALA A 812 14.81 -10.28 24.77
C ALA A 812 14.77 -11.78 25.17
N ILE A 813 15.25 -12.11 26.37
CA ILE A 813 15.24 -13.49 26.89
C ILE A 813 13.80 -13.97 27.10
N GLN A 814 12.97 -13.13 27.74
CA GLN A 814 11.56 -13.43 27.99
C GLN A 814 10.74 -13.53 26.70
N ARG A 815 11.11 -12.77 25.66
CA ARG A 815 10.52 -12.90 24.31
C ARG A 815 10.84 -14.22 23.65
N ARG A 816 12.04 -14.78 23.84
CA ARG A 816 12.37 -16.12 23.34
C ARG A 816 11.55 -17.18 24.08
N ASP A 817 11.46 -17.05 25.40
CA ASP A 817 10.66 -17.96 26.23
C ASP A 817 9.15 -17.88 25.95
N PHE A 818 8.61 -16.69 25.70
CA PHE A 818 7.20 -16.56 25.31
C PHE A 818 6.99 -17.03 23.85
N GLY A 819 7.93 -16.68 22.97
CA GLY A 819 7.95 -17.07 21.57
C GLY A 819 7.90 -18.59 21.37
N ARG A 820 8.61 -19.37 22.20
CA ARG A 820 8.57 -20.84 22.13
C ARG A 820 7.17 -21.42 22.35
N TYR A 821 6.39 -20.84 23.26
CA TYR A 821 5.01 -21.26 23.52
C TYR A 821 4.06 -20.87 22.39
N LEU A 822 4.27 -19.69 21.80
CA LEU A 822 3.54 -19.26 20.61
C LEU A 822 3.85 -20.15 19.40
N MET A 823 5.12 -20.57 19.23
CA MET A 823 5.52 -21.53 18.21
C MET A 823 4.90 -22.91 18.46
N ALA A 824 4.96 -23.41 19.70
CA ALA A 824 4.34 -24.66 20.10
C ALA A 824 2.84 -24.69 19.80
N TYR A 825 2.14 -23.61 20.15
CA TYR A 825 0.73 -23.45 19.86
C TYR A 825 0.42 -23.45 18.35
N LYS A 826 1.28 -22.85 17.52
CA LYS A 826 1.01 -22.70 16.08
C LYS A 826 1.43 -23.91 15.26
N PHE A 827 2.62 -24.43 15.50
CA PHE A 827 3.25 -25.46 14.68
C PHE A 827 3.14 -26.87 15.27
N GLY A 828 3.04 -26.99 16.60
CA GLY A 828 3.24 -28.25 17.31
C GLY A 828 4.63 -28.86 17.06
N GLY A 829 4.92 -29.94 17.77
CA GLY A 829 6.19 -30.66 17.71
C GLY A 829 6.98 -30.52 19.00
N VAL A 830 8.28 -30.84 18.93
CA VAL A 830 9.22 -30.79 20.03
C VAL A 830 9.75 -29.36 20.19
N VAL A 831 9.63 -28.79 21.38
CA VAL A 831 10.18 -27.48 21.73
C VAL A 831 11.46 -27.69 22.53
N VAL A 832 12.54 -26.98 22.18
CA VAL A 832 13.82 -27.04 22.90
C VAL A 832 14.27 -25.63 23.29
N LYS A 833 14.50 -25.40 24.60
CA LYS A 833 14.85 -24.08 25.17
C LYS A 833 16.31 -23.68 24.97
N ASN A 834 17.25 -24.64 24.93
CA ASN A 834 18.70 -24.36 25.01
C ASN A 834 19.50 -24.86 23.79
N VAL A 835 20.50 -24.07 23.39
CA VAL A 835 21.47 -24.36 22.34
C VAL A 835 22.40 -25.53 22.74
N SER A 836 22.73 -25.64 24.03
CA SER A 836 23.66 -26.66 24.55
C SER A 836 23.04 -28.04 24.77
N LEU A 837 21.72 -28.19 24.60
CA LEU A 837 21.03 -29.44 24.91
C LEU A 837 21.36 -30.54 23.89
N THR A 838 22.08 -31.58 24.34
CA THR A 838 22.43 -32.76 23.53
C THR A 838 21.37 -33.84 23.63
N CYS A 839 21.07 -34.50 22.51
CA CYS A 839 20.16 -35.65 22.44
C CYS A 839 20.98 -36.93 22.54
N SER A 840 20.65 -37.81 23.49
CA SER A 840 21.30 -39.14 23.60
C SER A 840 20.41 -40.27 23.12
N SER A 841 19.09 -40.04 23.03
CA SER A 841 18.10 -41.02 22.55
C SER A 841 17.08 -40.38 21.62
N PRO A 842 16.57 -41.11 20.60
CA PRO A 842 15.54 -40.60 19.70
C PRO A 842 14.24 -40.26 20.45
N ILE A 843 13.52 -39.24 19.97
CA ILE A 843 12.18 -38.92 20.48
C ILE A 843 11.17 -39.76 19.72
N GLU A 844 10.60 -40.74 20.41
CA GLU A 844 9.51 -41.55 19.89
C GLU A 844 8.18 -40.84 20.14
N VAL A 845 7.50 -40.48 19.04
CA VAL A 845 6.17 -39.88 19.07
C VAL A 845 5.20 -40.91 18.51
N SER A 846 4.37 -41.51 19.38
CA SER A 846 3.39 -42.49 18.95
C SER A 846 2.09 -41.85 18.46
N PRO A 847 1.33 -42.52 17.58
CA PRO A 847 0.00 -42.07 17.16
C PRO A 847 -0.93 -41.83 18.35
N GLY A 848 -1.71 -40.75 18.28
CA GLY A 848 -2.64 -40.35 19.34
C GLY A 848 -2.00 -39.66 20.55
N MET A 849 -0.67 -39.51 20.64
CA MET A 849 -0.04 -38.69 21.67
C MET A 849 -0.20 -37.20 21.36
N ASP A 850 -0.68 -36.43 22.33
CA ASP A 850 -0.99 -35.00 22.15
C ASP A 850 -0.06 -34.09 22.95
N LEU A 851 0.55 -34.61 24.02
CA LEU A 851 1.50 -33.91 24.88
C LEU A 851 2.52 -34.90 25.49
N ILE A 852 3.80 -34.58 25.38
CA ILE A 852 4.91 -35.28 26.03
C ILE A 852 5.62 -34.31 26.97
N LEU A 853 5.63 -34.63 28.25
CA LEU A 853 6.31 -33.87 29.29
C LEU A 853 7.48 -34.68 29.85
N PHE A 854 8.60 -34.01 30.10
CA PHE A 854 9.77 -34.62 30.71
C PHE A 854 9.83 -34.20 32.18
N GLN A 855 10.13 -35.14 33.07
CA GLN A 855 10.10 -34.91 34.52
C GLN A 855 11.41 -35.39 35.18
N ASP A 856 11.97 -34.53 36.04
CA ASP A 856 13.13 -34.79 36.90
C ASP A 856 12.74 -34.63 38.38
N GLY A 857 12.71 -35.75 39.11
CA GLY A 857 12.11 -35.80 40.45
C GLY A 857 10.64 -35.36 40.41
N ASP A 858 10.29 -34.37 41.24
CA ASP A 858 8.93 -33.79 41.29
C ASP A 858 8.72 -32.63 40.30
N LYS A 859 9.74 -32.24 39.53
CA LYS A 859 9.66 -31.08 38.61
C LYS A 859 9.58 -31.49 37.16
N PHE A 860 8.68 -30.86 36.41
CA PHE A 860 8.65 -30.89 34.96
C PHE A 860 9.72 -29.97 34.37
N LEU A 861 10.40 -30.47 33.34
CA LEU A 861 11.45 -29.77 32.63
C LEU A 861 10.82 -28.87 31.57
N ASP A 862 10.97 -27.56 31.73
CA ASP A 862 10.56 -26.58 30.72
C ASP A 862 11.57 -26.47 29.56
N THR A 863 12.69 -27.20 29.65
CA THR A 863 13.80 -27.19 28.68
C THR A 863 13.47 -27.98 27.42
N VAL A 864 12.61 -29.01 27.53
CA VAL A 864 12.13 -29.84 26.43
C VAL A 864 10.73 -30.36 26.72
N PHE A 865 9.83 -30.24 25.75
CA PHE A 865 8.52 -30.88 25.75
C PHE A 865 8.02 -31.02 24.32
N ALA A 866 7.07 -31.92 24.06
CA ALA A 866 6.45 -32.06 22.74
C ALA A 866 4.95 -31.89 22.83
N VAL A 867 4.33 -31.22 21.88
CA VAL A 867 2.91 -30.88 21.96
C VAL A 867 2.25 -30.78 20.60
N SER A 868 0.98 -31.15 20.51
CA SER A 868 0.20 -31.00 19.29
C SER A 868 -0.14 -29.52 19.02
N PRO A 869 -0.36 -29.12 17.75
CA PRO A 869 -0.76 -27.75 17.44
C PRO A 869 -2.07 -27.37 18.13
N LYS A 870 -2.15 -26.15 18.64
CA LYS A 870 -3.30 -25.56 19.35
C LYS A 870 -3.73 -26.31 20.63
N HIS A 871 -2.87 -27.17 21.19
CA HIS A 871 -3.17 -27.91 22.41
C HIS A 871 -3.50 -26.96 23.59
N PRO A 872 -4.44 -27.32 24.48
CA PRO A 872 -4.79 -26.53 25.66
C PRO A 872 -3.60 -26.17 26.56
N PHE A 873 -2.62 -27.07 26.68
CA PHE A 873 -1.38 -26.84 27.44
C PHE A 873 -0.62 -25.59 26.95
N SER A 874 -0.36 -25.49 25.65
CA SER A 874 0.32 -24.32 25.07
C SER A 874 -0.50 -23.04 25.25
N LEU A 875 -1.84 -23.13 25.16
CA LEU A 875 -2.72 -21.99 25.40
C LEU A 875 -2.69 -21.53 26.87
N ALA A 876 -2.63 -22.47 27.82
CA ALA A 876 -2.51 -22.17 29.24
C ALA A 876 -1.19 -21.46 29.55
N LEU A 877 -0.08 -21.93 28.96
CA LEU A 877 1.23 -21.26 29.06
C LEU A 877 1.19 -19.84 28.49
N ILE A 878 0.53 -19.62 27.35
CA ILE A 878 0.35 -18.28 26.77
C ILE A 878 -0.48 -17.38 27.67
N ARG A 879 -1.59 -17.88 28.22
CA ARG A 879 -2.47 -17.11 29.12
C ARG A 879 -1.76 -16.72 30.42
N ALA A 880 -0.94 -17.61 30.97
CA ALA A 880 -0.15 -17.31 32.16
C ALA A 880 0.84 -16.15 31.90
N PHE A 881 1.41 -16.08 30.70
CA PHE A 881 2.25 -14.95 30.28
C PHE A 881 1.47 -13.63 30.12
N VAL A 882 0.24 -13.68 29.57
CA VAL A 882 -0.59 -12.48 29.32
C VAL A 882 -1.26 -11.95 30.60
N GLY A 883 -1.75 -12.83 31.47
CA GLY A 883 -2.54 -12.47 32.67
C GLY A 883 -1.73 -11.87 33.84
N ASN A 884 -0.40 -11.97 33.81
CA ASN A 884 0.47 -11.38 34.83
C ASN A 884 0.82 -9.93 34.47
N GLU A 885 -0.10 -9.00 34.73
CA GLU A 885 0.09 -7.55 34.55
C GLU A 885 1.35 -7.03 35.28
N GLY A 886 2.48 -6.92 34.58
CA GLY A 886 3.61 -6.06 34.95
C GLY A 886 4.30 -6.28 36.30
N LYS A 887 3.94 -7.31 37.08
CA LYS A 887 4.64 -7.65 38.32
C LYS A 887 5.75 -8.62 38.00
N GLY A 888 6.98 -8.10 37.99
CA GLY A 888 8.21 -8.86 37.78
C GLY A 888 8.21 -10.19 38.53
N GLY A 889 8.25 -11.27 37.75
CA GLY A 889 8.19 -12.67 38.18
C GLY A 889 7.88 -13.53 36.97
N ILE A 890 8.71 -13.45 35.93
CA ILE A 890 8.44 -14.08 34.64
C ILE A 890 9.09 -15.46 34.61
N GLU A 891 8.36 -16.43 35.16
CA GLU A 891 8.20 -17.75 34.57
C GLU A 891 6.70 -18.05 34.67
N ALA A 892 6.05 -18.42 33.55
CA ALA A 892 4.80 -19.15 33.70
C ALA A 892 5.09 -20.33 34.62
N ASP A 893 4.21 -20.63 35.58
CA ASP A 893 4.40 -21.76 36.48
C ASP A 893 4.20 -23.06 35.68
N PHE A 894 5.20 -23.38 34.85
CA PHE A 894 5.20 -24.47 33.89
C PHE A 894 4.97 -25.78 34.63
N ASN A 895 5.53 -25.90 35.83
CA ASN A 895 5.32 -27.02 36.72
C ASN A 895 3.87 -27.14 37.16
N GLN A 896 3.24 -26.05 37.60
CA GLN A 896 1.82 -26.07 37.98
C GLN A 896 0.91 -26.40 36.79
N ILE A 897 1.16 -25.81 35.62
CA ILE A 897 0.35 -26.06 34.42
C ILE A 897 0.57 -27.48 33.92
N ALA A 898 1.81 -27.97 33.91
CA ALA A 898 2.14 -29.34 33.52
C ALA A 898 1.49 -30.36 34.46
N ALA A 899 1.49 -30.11 35.77
CA ALA A 899 0.84 -30.95 36.76
C ALA A 899 -0.68 -31.09 36.53
N LEU A 900 -1.35 -30.06 36.01
CA LEU A 900 -2.78 -30.09 35.66
C LEU A 900 -3.10 -30.92 34.41
N GLU A 901 -2.11 -31.23 33.58
CA GLU A 901 -2.27 -32.09 32.40
C GLU A 901 -1.99 -33.56 32.72
N VAL A 902 -1.37 -33.87 33.86
CA VAL A 902 -1.07 -35.24 34.28
C VAL A 902 -2.35 -36.03 34.51
N GLY A 903 -2.42 -37.24 33.95
CA GLY A 903 -3.55 -38.15 34.12
C GLY A 903 -4.69 -37.96 33.12
N LYS A 904 -4.58 -37.03 32.17
CA LYS A 904 -5.45 -36.97 31.01
C LYS A 904 -5.06 -38.04 29.98
N ASP A 905 -6.04 -38.54 29.24
CA ASP A 905 -5.80 -39.42 28.11
C ASP A 905 -4.85 -38.74 27.10
N ASN A 906 -3.96 -39.51 26.46
CA ASN A 906 -3.00 -39.06 25.44
C ASN A 906 -1.85 -38.14 25.91
N VAL A 907 -1.68 -37.95 27.22
CA VAL A 907 -0.53 -37.25 27.81
C VAL A 907 0.49 -38.27 28.33
N VAL A 908 1.75 -38.15 27.90
CA VAL A 908 2.85 -39.02 28.33
C VAL A 908 3.84 -38.23 29.18
N VAL A 909 4.17 -38.78 30.35
CA VAL A 909 5.21 -38.25 31.23
C VAL A 909 6.41 -39.19 31.22
N ILE A 910 7.55 -38.69 30.74
CA ILE A 910 8.82 -39.42 30.71
C ILE A 910 9.63 -39.02 31.94
N ARG A 911 9.81 -39.96 32.88
CA ARG A 911 10.62 -39.78 34.09
C ARG A 911 12.08 -40.14 33.84
N LYS A 912 13.00 -39.36 34.41
CA LYS A 912 14.46 -39.42 34.24
C LYS A 912 15.15 -40.70 34.77
N GLU A 913 14.51 -41.87 34.72
CA GLU A 913 15.22 -43.16 34.89
C GLU A 913 15.88 -43.63 33.60
N PHE A 914 15.75 -42.88 32.50
CA PHE A 914 16.54 -43.06 31.28
C PHE A 914 17.31 -41.78 30.91
N THR A 915 18.55 -41.99 30.47
CA THR A 915 19.56 -41.04 30.05
C THR A 915 19.16 -40.32 28.75
N VAL A 916 18.10 -39.49 28.75
CA VAL A 916 17.56 -38.93 27.49
C VAL A 916 18.31 -37.67 27.02
N PHE A 917 18.90 -36.88 27.94
CA PHE A 917 19.63 -35.65 27.58
C PHE A 917 20.75 -35.34 28.59
N ASN A 918 21.96 -35.00 28.12
CA ASN A 918 22.97 -34.34 28.95
C ASN A 918 22.75 -32.82 28.88
N ILE A 919 22.23 -32.26 29.97
CA ILE A 919 22.14 -30.82 30.18
C ILE A 919 23.50 -30.38 30.71
N LEU A 920 24.35 -29.81 29.85
CA LEU A 920 25.48 -29.02 30.32
C LEU A 920 24.92 -27.66 30.73
N GLU A 921 24.62 -27.51 32.03
CA GLU A 921 24.43 -26.19 32.63
C GLU A 921 25.81 -25.51 32.67
N GLU A 922 26.02 -24.47 31.87
CA GLU A 922 27.13 -23.52 32.10
C GLU A 922 26.61 -22.34 32.92
N HIS A 923 27.43 -21.97 33.90
CA HIS A 923 27.25 -20.88 34.88
C HIS A 923 27.09 -19.49 34.25
#